data_AF-A0A8S1YE77-F1
#
_entry.id   AF-A0A8S1YE77-F1
#
_cell.length_a   1.000
_cell.length_b   1.000
_cell.length_c   1.000
_cell.angle_alpha   90.00
_cell.angle_beta   90.00
_cell.angle_gamma   90.00
#
_symmetry.space_group_name_H-M   'P 1'
#
loop_
_entity.id
_entity.type
_entity.pdbx_description
1 polymer ?
#
loop_
_entity_poly.entity_id
_entity_poly.type
_entity_poly.pdbx_seq_one_letter_code
_entity_poly.pdbx_strand_id
1 'polypeptide(L)'
;MVKDDKFHACLKYIKESEGGDSNHKNDKGGATRQGLSQNAYNLYQKELGNKGQVKSVFELKNEEIEDFYYHQYKKYKVDKIEDINSRYLYYDAVILSGPGRAARMAQSACNIKVDGCFGKQSIASVNSMDQKEFQNKFINIKRNHFHNIVKNKPDQKVFLKGWLNRLDRTLSQIENGTIQKEYDSMQSRKSIQINKSNQQQTQNLNGIDCNVDLSVLNRIKGVNKMSAQFLIESQENIILSDLATVLSVLYDPKLKDEHKGIQFSLDPIIVPNQQEFKQQQKVCWPDSYVERNIIQDTELAKILFDADYLLKLMSLGVEADGKTPFKYPLELQQLGLNSCTSMGKQKQQQMLCRFWLVPQQCFYTSINNKYMIDDIQVACQARQIERVNNKLQDKICQDVNDTAYQFAAKFTQLYDKIAKFYPIFNRLKQLFKAVALGRWMYINNVKTNYQELIRFCKKVNNSPKAIPILKYEKVGEESKTPIYFTQSEKIQVAKDHLIEKGHPITQDLINQVVKQIPDIKGYQVSTQVQYSQGGVDTHCQNMIESKQDPKINRFNNLEEVDIPFFPQKKCSKCNRMIESHLLNLDQNQCSIHSDYTCYLCLDLITNEDLNPKGCVINNYRYIFHQSCYNEYQDIINCKQDNDDDIY
;
A
#
# COMPACT_ATOMS: atom_id res chain seq x y z
N MET A 1 0.18 7.18 -16.34
CA MET A 1 0.97 6.70 -15.18
C MET A 1 1.98 7.78 -14.83
N VAL A 2 2.13 8.15 -13.55
CA VAL A 2 3.23 9.04 -13.16
C VAL A 2 4.53 8.22 -13.27
N LYS A 3 5.42 8.65 -14.16
CA LYS A 3 6.71 8.00 -14.37
C LYS A 3 7.65 8.34 -13.20
N ASP A 4 8.62 7.46 -12.94
CA ASP A 4 9.54 7.55 -11.80
C ASP A 4 10.43 8.81 -11.92
N ASP A 5 10.57 9.61 -10.86
CA ASP A 5 11.40 10.83 -10.89
C ASP A 5 12.88 10.50 -11.14
N LYS A 6 13.36 9.36 -10.62
CA LYS A 6 14.71 8.87 -10.92
C LYS A 6 14.82 8.43 -12.39
N PHE A 7 13.73 7.99 -13.03
CA PHE A 7 13.71 7.72 -14.48
C PHE A 7 13.92 9.01 -15.27
N HIS A 8 13.22 10.09 -14.94
CA HIS A 8 13.39 11.35 -15.66
C HIS A 8 14.80 11.95 -15.48
N ALA A 9 15.35 11.88 -14.26
CA ALA A 9 16.72 12.29 -13.98
C ALA A 9 17.73 11.50 -14.82
N CYS A 10 17.57 10.18 -14.94
CA CYS A 10 18.44 9.36 -15.81
C CYS A 10 18.22 9.64 -17.30
N LEU A 11 16.95 9.74 -17.74
CA LEU A 11 16.59 9.86 -19.14
C LEU A 11 17.15 11.14 -19.78
N LYS A 12 17.15 12.25 -19.04
CA LYS A 12 17.72 13.53 -19.51
C LYS A 12 19.14 13.33 -20.06
N TYR A 13 20.00 12.70 -19.27
CA TYR A 13 21.41 12.52 -19.62
C TYR A 13 21.66 11.36 -20.59
N ILE A 14 20.78 10.36 -20.62
CA ILE A 14 20.77 9.36 -21.71
C ILE A 14 20.50 10.04 -23.05
N LYS A 15 19.46 10.88 -23.14
CA LYS A 15 19.12 11.57 -24.40
C LYS A 15 20.20 12.56 -24.86
N GLU A 16 20.84 13.28 -23.94
CA GLU A 16 22.01 14.13 -24.26
C GLU A 16 23.19 13.33 -24.85
N SER A 17 23.28 12.05 -24.49
CA SER A 17 24.35 11.16 -24.93
C SER A 17 24.04 10.42 -26.24
N GLU A 18 22.76 10.28 -26.60
CA GLU A 18 22.28 9.62 -27.83
C GLU A 18 22.38 10.51 -29.08
N GLY A 19 22.44 11.84 -28.94
CA GLY A 19 22.49 12.76 -30.08
C GLY A 19 21.14 12.94 -30.78
N GLY A 20 21.10 13.84 -31.76
CA GLY A 20 19.89 14.23 -32.50
C GLY A 20 19.51 13.27 -33.62
N ASP A 21 18.43 13.62 -34.32
CA ASP A 21 17.82 12.81 -35.38
C ASP A 21 18.79 12.58 -36.55
N SER A 22 18.86 11.35 -37.04
CA SER A 22 19.75 10.98 -38.14
C SER A 22 19.05 10.06 -39.15
N ASN A 23 19.29 10.34 -40.43
CA ASN A 23 18.80 9.52 -41.55
C ASN A 23 19.84 9.51 -42.67
N HIS A 24 20.88 8.67 -42.54
CA HIS A 24 21.95 8.58 -43.54
C HIS A 24 21.71 7.38 -44.47
N LYS A 25 21.82 7.61 -45.79
CA LYS A 25 21.52 6.63 -46.85
C LYS A 25 22.34 5.33 -46.81
N ASN A 26 23.43 5.30 -46.03
CA ASN A 26 24.32 4.15 -45.86
C ASN A 26 24.28 3.54 -44.44
N ASP A 27 23.37 4.00 -43.58
CA ASP A 27 23.25 3.50 -42.20
C ASP A 27 22.36 2.25 -42.16
N LYS A 28 22.93 1.13 -41.70
CA LYS A 28 22.22 -0.15 -41.53
C LYS A 28 21.16 -0.09 -40.42
N GLY A 29 21.20 0.94 -39.55
CA GLY A 29 20.24 1.16 -38.46
C GLY A 29 18.91 1.80 -38.88
N GLY A 30 18.85 2.40 -40.07
CA GLY A 30 17.67 3.12 -40.57
C GLY A 30 17.39 4.43 -39.82
N ALA A 31 16.25 5.05 -40.13
CA ALA A 31 15.77 6.27 -39.47
C ALA A 31 15.83 6.17 -37.94
N THR A 32 16.42 7.18 -37.29
CA THR A 32 16.55 7.25 -35.82
C THR A 32 16.11 8.63 -35.32
N ARG A 33 15.19 8.66 -34.35
CA ARG A 33 14.73 9.88 -33.66
C ARG A 33 15.03 9.79 -32.17
N GLN A 34 15.78 10.75 -31.62
CA GLN A 34 16.18 10.78 -30.20
C GLN A 34 16.70 9.43 -29.64
N GLY A 35 17.56 8.73 -30.41
CA GLY A 35 18.14 7.42 -30.05
C GLY A 35 17.22 6.21 -30.26
N LEU A 36 15.97 6.40 -30.71
CA LEU A 36 15.04 5.33 -31.07
C LEU A 36 15.08 5.06 -32.58
N SER A 37 15.60 3.90 -32.99
CA SER A 37 15.59 3.46 -34.38
C SER A 37 14.25 2.85 -34.81
N GLN A 38 13.94 2.90 -36.10
CA GLN A 38 12.72 2.31 -36.66
C GLN A 38 12.56 0.83 -36.28
N ASN A 39 13.66 0.07 -36.33
CA ASN A 39 13.65 -1.34 -35.97
C ASN A 39 13.34 -1.56 -34.48
N ALA A 40 13.91 -0.74 -33.59
CA ALA A 40 13.64 -0.83 -32.15
C ALA A 40 12.18 -0.45 -31.83
N TYR A 41 11.62 0.56 -32.50
CA TYR A 41 10.22 0.92 -32.37
C TYR A 41 9.28 -0.19 -32.86
N ASN A 42 9.56 -0.78 -34.02
CA ASN A 42 8.77 -1.89 -34.57
C ASN A 42 8.77 -3.12 -33.63
N LEU A 43 9.92 -3.45 -33.04
CA LEU A 43 10.02 -4.51 -32.04
C LEU A 43 9.23 -4.18 -30.78
N TYR A 44 9.30 -2.95 -30.29
CA TYR A 44 8.53 -2.48 -29.15
C TYR A 44 7.02 -2.58 -29.40
N GLN A 45 6.52 -2.13 -30.55
CA GLN A 45 5.11 -2.28 -30.91
C GLN A 45 4.66 -3.74 -30.99
N LYS A 46 5.51 -4.61 -31.54
CA LYS A 46 5.25 -6.06 -31.57
C LYS A 46 5.17 -6.66 -30.16
N GLU A 47 6.00 -6.22 -29.23
CA GLU A 47 5.97 -6.65 -27.83
C GLU A 47 4.71 -6.21 -27.10
N LEU A 48 4.17 -5.03 -27.43
CA LEU A 48 2.89 -4.56 -26.89
C LEU A 48 1.67 -5.29 -27.48
N GLY A 49 1.87 -6.19 -28.45
CA GLY A 49 0.79 -6.88 -29.15
C GLY A 49 0.21 -6.10 -30.33
N ASN A 50 0.75 -4.91 -30.64
CA ASN A 50 0.33 -4.06 -31.74
C ASN A 50 0.97 -4.54 -33.05
N LYS A 51 0.48 -5.66 -33.58
CA LYS A 51 0.92 -6.21 -34.87
C LYS A 51 0.30 -5.39 -36.02
N GLY A 52 0.82 -4.20 -36.31
CA GLY A 52 0.42 -3.49 -37.55
C GLY A 52 0.61 -1.97 -37.63
N GLN A 53 1.01 -1.25 -36.57
CA GLN A 53 1.26 0.19 -36.70
C GLN A 53 2.66 0.46 -37.24
N VAL A 54 2.78 0.54 -38.58
CA VAL A 54 4.01 0.96 -39.27
C VAL A 54 4.04 2.49 -39.29
N LYS A 55 4.33 3.10 -38.15
CA LYS A 55 4.54 4.55 -38.03
C LYS A 55 6.05 4.85 -38.12
N SER A 56 6.42 5.89 -38.84
CA SER A 56 7.82 6.31 -38.92
C SER A 56 8.29 6.83 -37.56
N VAL A 57 9.53 6.54 -37.16
CA VAL A 57 10.10 7.09 -35.91
C VAL A 57 10.14 8.62 -35.94
N PHE A 58 10.20 9.25 -37.11
CA PHE A 58 10.13 10.69 -37.24
C PHE A 58 8.75 11.28 -36.95
N GLU A 59 7.70 10.47 -36.93
CA GLU A 59 6.34 10.90 -36.63
C GLU A 59 6.00 10.72 -35.13
N LEU A 60 6.91 10.13 -34.34
CA LEU A 60 6.67 9.86 -32.92
C LEU A 60 6.70 11.13 -32.09
N LYS A 61 5.68 11.34 -31.27
CA LYS A 61 5.72 12.40 -30.27
C LYS A 61 6.79 12.10 -29.22
N ASN A 62 7.31 13.15 -28.58
CA ASN A 62 8.34 12.99 -27.55
C ASN A 62 7.89 12.07 -26.41
N GLU A 63 6.59 12.07 -26.11
CA GLU A 63 5.96 11.19 -25.12
C GLU A 63 5.99 9.73 -25.56
N GLU A 64 5.74 9.44 -26.85
CA GLU A 64 5.81 8.07 -27.40
C GLU A 64 7.25 7.52 -27.33
N ILE A 65 8.23 8.38 -27.60
CA ILE A 65 9.66 8.05 -27.45
C ILE A 65 9.99 7.82 -25.98
N GLU A 66 9.49 8.68 -25.08
CA GLU A 66 9.68 8.54 -23.64
C GLU A 66 9.02 7.27 -23.10
N ASP A 67 7.87 6.87 -23.61
CA ASP A 67 7.18 5.62 -23.26
C ASP A 67 7.99 4.40 -23.68
N PHE A 68 8.63 4.43 -24.84
CA PHE A 68 9.62 3.40 -25.23
C PHE A 68 10.74 3.30 -24.19
N TYR A 69 11.37 4.42 -23.83
CA TYR A 69 12.44 4.44 -22.84
C TYR A 69 11.95 3.93 -21.46
N TYR A 70 10.76 4.36 -21.02
CA TYR A 70 10.16 3.91 -19.76
C TYR A 70 9.84 2.40 -19.77
N HIS A 71 9.36 1.88 -20.91
CA HIS A 71 9.15 0.45 -21.09
C HIS A 71 10.45 -0.33 -20.94
N GLN A 72 11.54 0.09 -21.59
CA GLN A 72 12.84 -0.56 -21.45
C GLN A 72 13.35 -0.47 -20.00
N TYR A 73 13.18 0.69 -19.35
CA TYR A 73 13.51 0.91 -17.95
C TYR A 73 12.81 -0.08 -17.01
N LYS A 74 11.51 -0.32 -17.21
CA LYS A 74 10.74 -1.31 -16.43
C LYS A 74 11.04 -2.76 -16.81
N LYS A 75 11.04 -3.07 -18.10
CA LYS A 75 11.23 -4.42 -18.64
C LYS A 75 12.55 -5.03 -18.19
N TYR A 76 13.61 -4.24 -18.19
CA TYR A 76 14.94 -4.68 -17.76
C TYR A 76 15.25 -4.34 -16.30
N LYS A 77 14.22 -4.03 -15.52
CA LYS A 77 14.26 -3.86 -14.05
C LYS A 77 15.29 -2.83 -13.59
N VAL A 78 15.49 -1.80 -14.40
CA VAL A 78 16.36 -0.67 -14.05
C VAL A 78 15.81 0.05 -12.82
N ASP A 79 14.48 0.11 -12.67
CA ASP A 79 13.78 0.68 -11.52
C ASP A 79 14.08 -0.02 -10.18
N LYS A 80 14.67 -1.22 -10.22
CA LYS A 80 15.01 -2.01 -9.03
C LYS A 80 16.41 -1.77 -8.49
N ILE A 81 17.26 -1.00 -9.18
CA ILE A 81 18.57 -0.57 -8.67
C ILE A 81 18.38 0.67 -7.80
N GLU A 82 18.67 0.63 -6.51
CA GLU A 82 18.27 1.70 -5.57
C GLU A 82 19.07 3.00 -5.73
N ASP A 83 20.40 2.88 -5.86
CA ASP A 83 21.32 4.00 -6.07
C ASP A 83 21.14 4.61 -7.48
N ILE A 84 21.04 5.93 -7.54
CA ILE A 84 20.69 6.63 -8.79
C ILE A 84 21.83 6.60 -9.82
N ASN A 85 23.09 6.58 -9.38
CA ASN A 85 24.25 6.57 -10.27
C ASN A 85 24.49 5.18 -10.86
N SER A 86 24.42 4.13 -10.02
CA SER A 86 24.44 2.73 -10.45
C SER A 86 23.28 2.41 -11.40
N ARG A 87 22.10 2.97 -11.12
CA ARG A 87 20.92 2.90 -11.98
C ARG A 87 21.15 3.55 -13.33
N TYR A 88 21.65 4.78 -13.35
CA TYR A 88 21.98 5.51 -14.59
C TYR A 88 22.98 4.73 -15.45
N LEU A 89 24.05 4.23 -14.83
CA LEU A 89 25.11 3.48 -15.50
C LEU A 89 24.60 2.17 -16.14
N TYR A 90 23.78 1.43 -15.38
CA TYR A 90 23.13 0.23 -15.89
C TYR A 90 22.16 0.56 -17.02
N TYR A 91 21.37 1.62 -16.87
CA TYR A 91 20.38 2.02 -17.87
C TYR A 91 21.03 2.44 -19.19
N ASP A 92 22.09 3.25 -19.15
CA ASP A 92 22.86 3.62 -20.33
C ASP A 92 23.43 2.38 -21.05
N ALA A 93 23.92 1.39 -20.30
CA ALA A 93 24.37 0.12 -20.88
C ALA A 93 23.23 -0.71 -21.49
N VAL A 94 22.03 -0.68 -20.91
CA VAL A 94 20.83 -1.35 -21.47
C VAL A 94 20.48 -0.77 -22.83
N ILE A 95 20.54 0.56 -22.98
CA ILE A 95 20.24 1.26 -24.24
C ILE A 95 21.36 1.04 -25.26
N LEU A 96 22.62 1.29 -24.89
CA LEU A 96 23.74 1.31 -25.83
C LEU A 96 24.26 -0.09 -26.20
N SER A 97 24.45 -0.96 -25.22
CA SER A 97 25.06 -2.29 -25.40
C SER A 97 24.03 -3.42 -25.53
N GLY A 98 22.78 -3.11 -25.18
CA GLY A 98 21.67 -4.06 -25.11
C GLY A 98 21.56 -4.74 -23.74
N PRO A 99 20.33 -5.14 -23.36
CA PRO A 99 19.97 -5.57 -22.00
C PRO A 99 20.74 -6.80 -21.51
N GLY A 100 20.91 -7.81 -22.38
CA GLY A 100 21.64 -9.03 -22.01
C GLY A 100 23.13 -8.77 -21.77
N ARG A 101 23.74 -7.80 -22.48
CA ARG A 101 25.13 -7.41 -22.24
C ARG A 101 25.24 -6.57 -20.97
N ALA A 102 24.33 -5.61 -20.77
CA ALA A 102 24.26 -4.82 -19.54
C ALA A 102 24.11 -5.71 -18.30
N ALA A 103 23.24 -6.73 -18.36
CA ALA A 103 23.07 -7.72 -17.30
C ALA A 103 24.37 -8.49 -17.04
N ARG A 104 25.07 -8.95 -18.07
CA ARG A 104 26.37 -9.62 -17.91
C ARG A 104 27.43 -8.70 -17.31
N MET A 105 27.48 -7.43 -17.71
CA MET A 105 28.38 -6.44 -17.13
C MET A 105 28.11 -6.24 -15.63
N ALA A 106 26.84 -6.13 -15.23
CA ALA A 106 26.44 -6.01 -13.82
C ALA A 106 26.80 -7.28 -13.02
N GLN A 107 26.51 -8.45 -13.57
CA GLN A 107 26.83 -9.74 -12.95
C GLN A 107 28.34 -9.93 -12.77
N SER A 108 29.14 -9.57 -13.78
CA SER A 108 30.60 -9.58 -13.70
C SER A 108 31.12 -8.58 -12.66
N ALA A 109 30.51 -7.39 -12.55
CA ALA A 109 30.89 -6.40 -11.54
C ALA A 109 30.62 -6.92 -10.11
N CYS A 110 29.49 -7.60 -9.91
CA CYS A 110 29.14 -8.23 -8.63
C CYS A 110 29.83 -9.57 -8.37
N ASN A 111 30.66 -10.07 -9.30
CA ASN A 111 31.31 -11.39 -9.23
C ASN A 111 30.33 -12.55 -8.98
N ILE A 112 29.18 -12.53 -9.65
CA ILE A 112 28.17 -13.60 -9.62
C ILE A 112 28.11 -14.33 -10.97
N LYS A 113 27.29 -15.38 -11.06
CA LYS A 113 27.07 -16.11 -12.31
C LYS A 113 26.64 -15.16 -13.44
N VAL A 114 27.37 -15.21 -14.56
CA VAL A 114 27.19 -14.34 -15.72
C VAL A 114 26.31 -15.04 -16.77
N ASP A 115 25.00 -15.04 -16.55
CA ASP A 115 24.01 -15.65 -17.46
C ASP A 115 23.31 -14.62 -18.38
N GLY A 116 23.47 -13.33 -18.11
CA GLY A 116 22.82 -12.24 -18.85
C GLY A 116 21.33 -12.04 -18.52
N CYS A 117 20.83 -12.71 -17.49
CA CYS A 117 19.47 -12.53 -16.97
C CYS A 117 19.50 -11.67 -15.70
N PHE A 118 19.02 -10.41 -15.80
CA PHE A 118 18.94 -9.52 -14.63
C PHE A 118 17.76 -9.91 -13.71
N GLY A 119 18.01 -10.90 -12.86
CA GLY A 119 17.04 -11.55 -11.97
C GLY A 119 17.11 -11.06 -10.52
N LYS A 120 16.35 -11.71 -9.63
CA LYS A 120 16.32 -11.37 -8.19
C LYS A 120 17.72 -11.36 -7.56
N GLN A 121 18.57 -12.34 -7.91
CA GLN A 121 19.93 -12.43 -7.41
C GLN A 121 20.80 -11.25 -7.89
N SER A 122 20.75 -10.89 -9.18
CA SER A 122 21.50 -9.74 -9.69
C SER A 122 21.07 -8.43 -9.04
N ILE A 123 19.76 -8.22 -8.84
CA ILE A 123 19.22 -7.04 -8.16
C ILE A 123 19.73 -6.97 -6.72
N ALA A 124 19.62 -8.07 -5.97
CA ALA A 124 20.09 -8.13 -4.59
C ALA A 124 21.59 -7.85 -4.51
N SER A 125 22.41 -8.48 -5.36
CA SER A 125 23.86 -8.28 -5.37
C SER A 125 24.28 -6.86 -5.75
N VAL A 126 23.59 -6.20 -6.69
CA VAL A 126 23.86 -4.80 -7.05
C VAL A 126 23.51 -3.86 -5.90
N ASN A 127 22.34 -4.04 -5.26
CA ASN A 127 21.91 -3.16 -4.17
C ASN A 127 22.67 -3.40 -2.85
N SER A 128 23.23 -4.59 -2.64
CA SER A 128 24.01 -4.91 -1.44
C SER A 128 25.50 -4.59 -1.54
N MET A 129 26.03 -4.42 -2.75
CA MET A 129 27.45 -4.07 -2.97
C MET A 129 27.70 -2.60 -2.64
N ASP A 130 28.93 -2.26 -2.24
CA ASP A 130 29.33 -0.85 -2.19
C ASP A 130 29.13 -0.21 -3.57
N GLN A 131 28.42 0.93 -3.62
CA GLN A 131 27.95 1.49 -4.87
C GLN A 131 29.10 2.07 -5.71
N LYS A 132 30.11 2.66 -5.06
CA LYS A 132 31.31 3.15 -5.77
C LYS A 132 32.13 1.99 -6.33
N GLU A 133 32.27 0.92 -5.56
CA GLU A 133 32.93 -0.31 -6.01
C GLU A 133 32.23 -0.90 -7.23
N PHE A 134 30.90 -1.04 -7.17
CA PHE A 134 30.10 -1.52 -8.30
C PHE A 134 30.29 -0.65 -9.55
N GLN A 135 30.17 0.68 -9.41
CA GLN A 135 30.30 1.65 -10.50
C GLN A 135 31.68 1.55 -11.17
N ASN A 136 32.76 1.53 -10.38
CA ASN A 136 34.12 1.41 -10.89
C ASN A 136 34.34 0.10 -11.66
N LYS A 137 33.90 -1.03 -11.09
CA LYS A 137 33.99 -2.34 -11.75
C LYS A 137 33.20 -2.36 -13.05
N PHE A 138 31.97 -1.87 -13.02
CA PHE A 138 31.09 -1.85 -14.19
C PHE A 138 31.66 -0.99 -15.32
N ILE A 139 32.19 0.20 -15.02
CA ILE A 139 32.82 1.10 -16.00
C ILE A 139 34.04 0.43 -16.66
N ASN A 140 34.90 -0.22 -15.87
CA ASN A 140 36.06 -0.92 -16.41
C ASN A 140 35.65 -2.08 -17.32
N ILE A 141 34.65 -2.86 -16.92
CA ILE A 141 34.09 -3.95 -17.74
C ILE A 141 33.52 -3.38 -19.06
N LYS A 142 32.79 -2.27 -19.00
CA LYS A 142 32.21 -1.62 -20.18
C LYS A 142 33.27 -1.03 -21.11
N ARG A 143 34.33 -0.42 -20.58
CA ARG A 143 35.50 0.06 -21.36
C ARG A 143 36.17 -1.09 -22.12
N ASN A 144 36.44 -2.19 -21.42
CA ASN A 144 37.03 -3.38 -22.01
C ASN A 144 36.13 -3.98 -23.09
N HIS A 145 34.80 -3.91 -22.91
CA HIS A 145 33.86 -4.35 -23.92
C HIS A 145 34.01 -3.59 -25.24
N PHE A 146 34.15 -2.26 -25.21
CA PHE A 146 34.36 -1.45 -26.42
C PHE A 146 35.66 -1.78 -27.14
N HIS A 147 36.77 -1.94 -26.40
CA HIS A 147 38.03 -2.38 -26.99
C HIS A 147 37.92 -3.79 -27.61
N ASN A 148 37.21 -4.70 -26.96
CA ASN A 148 36.98 -6.05 -27.47
C ASN A 148 36.13 -6.06 -28.75
N ILE A 149 35.17 -5.13 -28.91
CA ILE A 149 34.42 -4.98 -30.16
C ILE A 149 35.37 -4.66 -31.32
N VAL A 150 36.28 -3.69 -31.15
CA VAL A 150 37.24 -3.28 -32.19
C VAL A 150 38.28 -4.35 -32.46
N LYS A 151 38.75 -5.03 -31.41
CA LYS A 151 39.66 -6.16 -31.54
C LYS A 151 39.06 -7.26 -32.44
N ASN A 152 37.77 -7.55 -32.27
CA ASN A 152 37.07 -8.57 -33.05
C ASN A 152 36.59 -8.07 -34.41
N LYS A 153 36.35 -6.76 -34.55
CA LYS A 153 35.85 -6.09 -35.77
C LYS A 153 36.60 -4.79 -35.99
N PRO A 154 37.80 -4.83 -36.63
CA PRO A 154 38.67 -3.66 -36.76
C PRO A 154 38.03 -2.48 -37.53
N ASP A 155 37.07 -2.76 -38.41
CA ASP A 155 36.27 -1.77 -39.14
C ASP A 155 35.45 -0.84 -38.21
N GLN A 156 35.15 -1.30 -36.99
CA GLN A 156 34.43 -0.50 -35.99
C GLN A 156 35.32 0.51 -35.24
N LYS A 157 36.63 0.53 -35.52
CA LYS A 157 37.58 1.46 -34.87
C LYS A 157 37.18 2.92 -34.99
N VAL A 158 36.47 3.29 -36.06
CA VAL A 158 35.95 4.65 -36.28
C VAL A 158 34.97 5.10 -35.18
N PHE A 159 34.24 4.18 -34.54
CA PHE A 159 33.26 4.49 -33.48
C PHE A 159 33.83 4.43 -32.07
N LEU A 160 34.99 3.79 -31.88
CA LEU A 160 35.60 3.58 -30.56
C LEU A 160 35.81 4.89 -29.80
N LYS A 161 36.30 5.92 -30.49
CA LYS A 161 36.49 7.25 -29.91
C LYS A 161 35.17 7.81 -29.37
N GLY A 162 34.07 7.64 -30.11
CA GLY A 162 32.73 8.07 -29.69
C GLY A 162 32.22 7.31 -28.46
N TRP A 163 32.41 5.98 -28.43
CA TRP A 163 31.99 5.15 -27.29
C TRP A 163 32.77 5.48 -26.01
N LEU A 164 34.09 5.67 -26.10
CA LEU A 164 34.92 6.07 -24.97
C LEU A 164 34.55 7.47 -24.47
N ASN A 165 34.38 8.44 -25.38
CA ASN A 165 33.93 9.79 -25.01
C ASN A 165 32.55 9.79 -24.32
N ARG A 166 31.64 8.89 -24.70
CA ARG A 166 30.35 8.73 -24.00
C ARG A 166 30.54 8.14 -22.60
N LEU A 167 31.38 7.12 -22.46
CA LEU A 167 31.68 6.51 -21.17
C LEU A 167 32.33 7.51 -20.20
N ASP A 168 33.23 8.35 -20.68
CA ASP A 168 33.90 9.38 -19.88
C ASP A 168 32.91 10.48 -19.45
N ARG A 169 31.94 10.85 -20.31
CA ARG A 169 30.83 11.74 -19.94
C ARG A 169 29.95 11.13 -18.85
N THR A 170 29.59 9.86 -18.97
CA THR A 170 28.82 9.13 -17.94
C THR A 170 29.56 9.12 -16.61
N LEU A 171 30.87 8.84 -16.62
CA LEU A 171 31.70 8.87 -15.41
C LEU A 171 31.74 10.28 -14.79
N SER A 172 31.98 11.31 -15.59
CA SER A 172 32.01 12.70 -15.13
C SER A 172 30.67 13.13 -14.51
N GLN A 173 29.53 12.72 -15.07
CA GLN A 173 28.21 13.01 -14.51
C GLN A 173 27.98 12.32 -13.16
N ILE A 174 28.52 11.10 -12.97
CA ILE A 174 28.46 10.38 -11.71
C ILE A 174 29.36 11.05 -10.66
N GLU A 175 30.62 11.35 -11.01
CA GLU A 175 31.60 11.96 -10.10
C GLU A 175 31.17 13.36 -9.64
N ASN A 176 30.60 14.16 -10.53
CA ASN A 176 30.09 15.50 -10.22
C ASN A 176 28.76 15.50 -9.45
N GLY A 177 28.17 14.31 -9.22
CA GLY A 177 26.86 14.14 -8.61
C GLY A 177 25.74 14.77 -9.45
N THR A 178 25.94 14.92 -10.77
CA THR A 178 25.03 15.65 -11.66
C THR A 178 23.65 15.00 -11.69
N ILE A 179 23.58 13.67 -11.74
CA ILE A 179 22.32 12.93 -11.75
C ILE A 179 21.56 13.10 -10.42
N GLN A 180 22.30 13.04 -9.30
CA GLN A 180 21.76 13.26 -7.97
C GLN A 180 21.23 14.69 -7.81
N LYS A 181 22.00 15.70 -8.24
CA LYS A 181 21.57 17.11 -8.24
C LYS A 181 20.35 17.35 -9.12
N GLU A 182 20.26 16.71 -10.29
CA GLU A 182 19.06 16.82 -11.13
C GLU A 182 17.86 16.24 -10.39
N TYR A 183 17.97 15.04 -9.82
CA TYR A 183 16.91 14.43 -9.03
C TYR A 183 16.49 15.32 -7.84
N ASP A 184 17.45 15.81 -7.05
CA ASP A 184 17.19 16.70 -5.92
C ASP A 184 16.58 18.04 -6.37
N SER A 185 17.00 18.57 -7.52
CA SER A 185 16.40 19.76 -8.12
C SER A 185 14.98 19.52 -8.61
N MET A 186 14.64 18.32 -9.08
CA MET A 186 13.28 17.96 -9.48
C MET A 186 12.37 17.82 -8.23
N GLN A 187 12.89 17.24 -7.15
CA GLN A 187 12.20 17.22 -5.85
C GLN A 187 12.02 18.65 -5.31
N SER A 188 13.04 19.49 -5.43
CA SER A 188 13.03 20.88 -4.98
C SER A 188 12.16 21.79 -5.86
N ARG A 189 12.11 21.57 -7.18
CA ARG A 189 11.22 22.31 -8.10
C ARG A 189 9.76 21.95 -7.85
N LYS A 190 9.45 20.71 -7.46
CA LYS A 190 8.11 20.31 -7.02
C LYS A 190 7.73 21.01 -5.71
N SER A 191 8.63 21.15 -4.75
CA SER A 191 8.37 21.94 -3.53
C SER A 191 8.35 23.46 -3.78
N ILE A 192 9.11 23.98 -4.76
CA ILE A 192 9.13 25.40 -5.14
C ILE A 192 7.93 25.80 -6.03
N GLN A 193 7.41 24.93 -6.93
CA GLN A 193 6.16 25.22 -7.66
C GLN A 193 4.94 25.23 -6.73
N ILE A 194 4.99 24.49 -5.64
CA ILE A 194 4.00 24.56 -4.54
C ILE A 194 4.15 25.89 -3.77
N ASN A 195 5.36 26.44 -3.66
CA ASN A 195 5.63 27.71 -2.98
C ASN A 195 5.48 28.96 -3.87
N LYS A 196 5.55 28.85 -5.20
CA LYS A 196 5.45 30.01 -6.13
C LYS A 196 4.03 30.50 -6.39
N SER A 197 3.00 29.69 -6.19
CA SER A 197 1.60 30.17 -6.13
C SER A 197 1.29 30.97 -4.85
N ASN A 198 2.23 31.04 -3.89
CA ASN A 198 2.09 31.77 -2.62
C ASN A 198 2.91 33.09 -2.56
N GLN A 199 3.53 33.56 -3.65
CA GLN A 199 4.54 34.64 -3.61
C GLN A 199 4.17 35.98 -4.28
N GLN A 200 2.89 36.29 -4.50
CA GLN A 200 2.46 37.66 -4.86
C GLN A 200 1.62 38.39 -3.80
N GLN A 201 1.64 37.93 -2.55
CA GLN A 201 1.31 38.75 -1.39
C GLN A 201 2.27 38.43 -0.24
N THR A 202 3.51 38.91 -0.34
CA THR A 202 4.35 39.30 0.81
C THR A 202 5.69 39.86 0.33
N GLN A 203 5.88 41.18 0.47
CA GLN A 203 7.17 41.84 0.71
C GLN A 203 6.80 43.07 1.55
N ASN A 204 7.18 43.28 2.81
CA ASN A 204 8.22 42.77 3.72
C ASN A 204 7.67 43.01 5.15
N LEU A 205 8.12 42.39 6.25
CA LEU A 205 8.94 41.22 6.58
C LEU A 205 8.71 41.06 8.11
N ASN A 206 8.77 39.82 8.59
CA ASN A 206 8.75 39.38 9.99
C ASN A 206 7.38 39.28 10.69
N GLY A 207 6.95 38.02 10.88
CA GLY A 207 6.08 37.66 12.00
C GLY A 207 4.66 37.25 11.64
N ILE A 208 4.46 36.23 10.81
CA ILE A 208 3.31 35.33 10.98
C ILE A 208 3.85 33.91 11.01
N ASP A 209 3.65 33.32 12.18
CA ASP A 209 4.11 32.03 12.67
C ASP A 209 3.51 30.87 11.87
N CYS A 210 4.36 29.97 11.36
CA CYS A 210 3.96 28.70 10.75
C CYS A 210 3.87 27.54 11.76
N ASN A 211 3.80 27.83 13.06
CA ASN A 211 3.44 26.84 14.07
C ASN A 211 1.96 26.48 13.99
N VAL A 212 1.60 25.57 13.07
CA VAL A 212 0.57 24.59 13.45
C VAL A 212 1.21 23.76 14.57
N ASP A 213 0.80 24.02 15.81
CA ASP A 213 1.27 23.27 16.96
C ASP A 213 0.98 21.78 16.73
N LEU A 214 2.05 21.00 16.56
CA LEU A 214 1.97 19.55 16.35
C LEU A 214 1.30 18.83 17.53
N SER A 215 1.17 19.48 18.70
CA SER A 215 0.42 18.97 19.86
C SER A 215 -1.09 18.82 19.60
N VAL A 216 -1.63 19.46 18.56
CA VAL A 216 -3.05 19.44 18.14
C VAL A 216 -3.41 18.16 17.37
N LEU A 217 -2.43 17.43 16.82
CA LEU A 217 -2.65 16.30 15.90
C LEU A 217 -3.13 14.99 16.57
N ASN A 218 -3.17 14.94 17.91
CA ASN A 218 -3.59 13.77 18.71
C ASN A 218 -4.89 13.98 19.49
N ARG A 219 -5.63 15.05 19.19
CA ARG A 219 -6.69 15.59 20.05
C ARG A 219 -8.08 15.61 19.38
N ILE A 220 -8.25 14.90 18.27
CA ILE A 220 -9.51 14.92 17.52
C ILE A 220 -10.58 14.20 18.33
N LYS A 221 -11.74 14.83 18.45
CA LYS A 221 -12.91 14.35 19.18
C LYS A 221 -14.08 14.05 18.26
N GLY A 222 -14.13 14.73 17.11
CA GLY A 222 -15.26 14.67 16.19
C GLY A 222 -15.06 15.53 14.97
N VAL A 223 -16.14 15.76 14.23
CA VAL A 223 -16.16 16.56 13.00
C VAL A 223 -17.46 17.34 12.88
N ASN A 224 -17.40 18.53 12.32
CA ASN A 224 -18.57 19.26 11.87
C ASN A 224 -18.97 18.75 10.47
N LYS A 225 -20.16 18.18 10.34
CA LYS A 225 -20.70 17.61 9.10
C LYS A 225 -20.73 18.61 7.94
N MET A 226 -20.96 19.89 8.23
CA MET A 226 -21.12 20.92 7.19
C MET A 226 -19.82 21.60 6.81
N SER A 227 -19.00 22.00 7.79
CA SER A 227 -17.71 22.66 7.52
C SER A 227 -16.57 21.67 7.29
N ALA A 228 -16.76 20.39 7.64
CA ALA A 228 -15.70 19.37 7.71
C ALA A 228 -14.55 19.70 8.69
N GLN A 229 -14.71 20.73 9.51
CA GLN A 229 -13.77 21.09 10.56
C GLN A 229 -13.76 20.02 11.65
N PHE A 230 -12.57 19.70 12.14
CA PHE A 230 -12.43 18.74 13.22
C PHE A 230 -12.65 19.42 14.56
N LEU A 231 -13.35 18.72 15.45
CA LEU A 231 -13.54 19.12 16.83
C LEU A 231 -12.33 18.63 17.62
N ILE A 232 -11.63 19.52 18.30
CA ILE A 232 -10.42 19.23 19.06
C ILE A 232 -10.65 19.49 20.56
N GLU A 233 -10.14 18.61 21.41
CA GLU A 233 -10.25 18.69 22.87
C GLU A 233 -8.84 18.74 23.52
N SER A 234 -8.70 19.24 24.74
CA SER A 234 -7.40 19.33 25.43
C SER A 234 -6.72 17.97 25.70
N GLN A 235 -7.47 16.87 25.71
CA GLN A 235 -6.98 15.52 25.97
C GLN A 235 -6.72 14.73 24.69
N GLU A 236 -5.73 13.83 24.73
CA GLU A 236 -5.46 12.92 23.62
C GLU A 236 -6.64 11.98 23.37
N ASN A 237 -7.10 11.91 22.12
CA ASN A 237 -8.24 11.09 21.74
C ASN A 237 -8.04 10.45 20.37
N ILE A 238 -8.66 10.94 19.31
CA ILE A 238 -8.43 10.41 17.96
C ILE A 238 -7.15 11.03 17.41
N ILE A 239 -6.25 10.16 16.96
CA ILE A 239 -5.00 10.56 16.30
C ILE A 239 -5.25 10.74 14.81
N LEU A 240 -4.75 11.85 14.25
CA LEU A 240 -4.99 12.21 12.85
C LEU A 240 -4.38 11.21 11.87
N SER A 241 -3.21 10.63 12.17
CA SER A 241 -2.57 9.61 11.31
C SER A 241 -3.40 8.32 11.21
N ASP A 242 -3.99 7.88 12.32
CA ASP A 242 -4.89 6.73 12.36
C ASP A 242 -6.15 7.01 11.55
N LEU A 243 -6.78 8.18 11.76
CA LEU A 243 -7.98 8.59 11.03
C LEU A 243 -7.71 8.74 9.52
N ALA A 244 -6.57 9.31 9.12
CA ALA A 244 -6.18 9.42 7.72
C ALA A 244 -5.97 8.06 7.05
N THR A 245 -5.38 7.10 7.76
CA THR A 245 -5.21 5.72 7.29
C THR A 245 -6.57 5.05 7.09
N VAL A 246 -7.48 5.18 8.05
CA VAL A 246 -8.86 4.67 7.95
C VAL A 246 -9.58 5.25 6.74
N LEU A 247 -9.55 6.58 6.58
CA LEU A 247 -10.20 7.26 5.46
C LEU A 247 -9.57 6.86 4.11
N SER A 248 -8.26 6.63 4.07
CA SER A 248 -7.58 6.12 2.87
C SER A 248 -8.09 4.73 2.47
N VAL A 249 -8.40 3.84 3.42
CA VAL A 249 -9.02 2.54 3.12
C VAL A 249 -10.46 2.72 2.62
N LEU A 250 -11.26 3.53 3.31
CA LEU A 250 -12.70 3.71 3.01
C LEU A 250 -12.94 4.40 1.66
N TYR A 251 -12.12 5.41 1.33
CA TYR A 251 -12.25 6.21 0.13
C TYR A 251 -11.42 5.70 -1.06
N ASP A 252 -10.72 4.56 -0.93
CA ASP A 252 -10.02 3.97 -2.08
C ASP A 252 -11.04 3.54 -3.15
N PRO A 253 -11.01 4.18 -4.35
CA PRO A 253 -12.03 3.94 -5.37
C PRO A 253 -11.92 2.57 -6.03
N LYS A 254 -10.83 1.84 -5.80
CA LYS A 254 -10.62 0.53 -6.41
C LYS A 254 -10.65 -0.60 -5.35
N LEU A 255 -11.01 -0.32 -4.08
CA LEU A 255 -11.38 -1.35 -3.11
C LEU A 255 -12.90 -1.58 -3.18
N LYS A 256 -13.31 -2.85 -3.24
CA LYS A 256 -14.73 -3.22 -3.11
C LYS A 256 -15.20 -3.00 -1.68
N ASP A 257 -16.49 -2.73 -1.47
CA ASP A 257 -17.02 -2.43 -0.13
C ASP A 257 -16.84 -3.58 0.87
N GLU A 258 -16.96 -4.83 0.42
CA GLU A 258 -16.65 -6.04 1.21
C GLU A 258 -15.19 -6.07 1.71
N HIS A 259 -14.29 -5.37 1.02
CA HIS A 259 -12.87 -5.23 1.35
C HIS A 259 -12.54 -3.87 1.96
N LYS A 260 -13.49 -3.14 2.55
CA LYS A 260 -13.22 -1.89 3.29
C LYS A 260 -13.19 -2.08 4.81
N GLY A 261 -13.23 -3.34 5.27
CA GLY A 261 -13.04 -3.71 6.67
C GLY A 261 -11.56 -3.73 7.07
N ILE A 262 -11.21 -3.10 8.19
CA ILE A 262 -9.87 -3.21 8.77
C ILE A 262 -9.94 -4.29 9.86
N GLN A 263 -9.31 -5.43 9.62
CA GLN A 263 -9.19 -6.53 10.57
C GLN A 263 -7.76 -7.07 10.49
N PHE A 264 -7.23 -7.50 11.62
CA PHE A 264 -5.85 -7.96 11.73
C PHE A 264 -5.75 -9.19 12.63
N SER A 265 -4.88 -10.14 12.33
CA SER A 265 -4.63 -11.32 13.15
C SER A 265 -3.22 -11.86 12.88
N LEU A 266 -2.51 -12.30 13.92
CA LEU A 266 -1.23 -13.02 13.78
C LEU A 266 -1.40 -14.52 13.53
N ASP A 267 -2.62 -15.00 13.30
CA ASP A 267 -2.88 -16.42 13.13
C ASP A 267 -2.31 -16.96 11.81
N PRO A 268 -1.82 -18.21 11.78
CA PRO A 268 -1.49 -18.87 10.54
C PRO A 268 -2.77 -19.19 9.74
N ILE A 269 -2.72 -19.08 8.41
CA ILE A 269 -3.80 -19.57 7.53
C ILE A 269 -3.94 -21.09 7.73
N ILE A 270 -5.11 -21.55 8.16
CA ILE A 270 -5.41 -22.98 8.29
C ILE A 270 -5.75 -23.54 6.91
N VAL A 271 -4.77 -24.17 6.24
CA VAL A 271 -5.01 -24.88 4.98
C VAL A 271 -5.41 -26.34 5.30
N PRO A 272 -6.49 -26.89 4.71
CA PRO A 272 -7.06 -28.18 5.14
C PRO A 272 -6.20 -29.44 4.90
N ASN A 273 -5.04 -29.34 4.25
CA ASN A 273 -4.22 -30.51 3.89
C ASN A 273 -2.89 -30.55 4.68
N GLN A 274 -2.72 -31.62 5.47
CA GLN A 274 -1.65 -31.80 6.46
C GLN A 274 -0.22 -31.96 5.89
N GLN A 275 0.02 -31.82 4.60
CA GLN A 275 1.39 -31.90 4.02
C GLN A 275 2.06 -30.53 3.80
N GLU A 276 1.34 -29.43 3.94
CA GLU A 276 1.87 -28.06 3.83
C GLU A 276 1.84 -27.28 5.14
N PHE A 277 2.25 -27.93 6.25
CA PHE A 277 2.66 -27.18 7.45
C PHE A 277 4.03 -26.48 7.29
N LYS A 278 4.55 -26.42 6.06
CA LYS A 278 5.75 -25.66 5.70
C LYS A 278 5.30 -24.32 5.12
N GLN A 279 5.59 -23.28 5.89
CA GLN A 279 5.32 -21.86 5.64
C GLN A 279 3.92 -21.41 6.07
N GLN A 280 3.80 -21.09 7.36
CA GLN A 280 2.75 -20.23 7.89
C GLN A 280 2.74 -18.92 7.06
N GLN A 281 1.86 -18.82 6.06
CA GLN A 281 1.59 -17.55 5.41
C GLN A 281 0.91 -16.66 6.46
N LYS A 282 1.62 -15.58 6.78
CA LYS A 282 1.22 -14.56 7.75
C LYS A 282 -0.09 -13.96 7.27
N VAL A 283 -1.13 -13.97 8.10
CA VAL A 283 -2.24 -13.04 7.91
C VAL A 283 -1.65 -11.64 8.09
N CYS A 284 -1.36 -10.95 6.99
CA CYS A 284 -0.90 -9.58 7.05
C CYS A 284 -2.05 -8.63 6.76
N TRP A 285 -2.70 -8.74 5.60
CA TRP A 285 -3.86 -7.95 5.18
C TRP A 285 -4.49 -8.68 3.99
N PRO A 286 -5.72 -8.36 3.54
CA PRO A 286 -6.13 -8.71 2.17
C PRO A 286 -5.04 -8.30 1.18
N ASP A 287 -4.73 -9.14 0.18
CA ASP A 287 -3.69 -8.85 -0.82
C ASP A 287 -3.92 -7.48 -1.48
N SER A 288 -5.19 -7.08 -1.63
CA SER A 288 -5.58 -5.77 -2.13
C SER A 288 -5.01 -4.60 -1.32
N TYR A 289 -4.84 -4.71 0.00
CA TYR A 289 -4.24 -3.65 0.82
C TYR A 289 -2.72 -3.63 0.69
N VAL A 290 -2.11 -4.81 0.61
CA VAL A 290 -0.66 -5.03 0.48
C VAL A 290 -0.15 -4.53 -0.87
N GLU A 291 -0.78 -4.94 -1.97
CA GLU A 291 -0.41 -4.53 -3.34
C GLU A 291 -0.48 -3.02 -3.55
N ARG A 292 -1.27 -2.33 -2.72
CA ARG A 292 -1.52 -0.89 -2.81
C ARG A 292 -0.75 -0.05 -1.82
N ASN A 293 -0.04 -0.69 -0.89
CA ASN A 293 0.75 -0.01 0.13
C ASN A 293 -0.10 0.98 0.96
N ILE A 294 -1.34 0.62 1.31
CA ILE A 294 -2.26 1.50 2.08
C ILE A 294 -2.00 1.39 3.58
N ILE A 295 -1.84 0.17 4.07
CA ILE A 295 -1.74 -0.13 5.52
C ILE A 295 -0.32 -0.54 5.93
N GLN A 296 0.49 -1.03 4.99
CA GLN A 296 1.89 -1.38 5.25
C GLN A 296 2.65 -0.16 5.75
N ASP A 297 3.47 -0.36 6.79
CA ASP A 297 4.31 0.68 7.38
C ASP A 297 3.52 1.85 8.01
N THR A 298 2.29 1.62 8.48
CA THR A 298 1.52 2.62 9.23
C THR A 298 1.60 2.39 10.74
N GLU A 299 1.45 3.46 11.53
CA GLU A 299 1.31 3.34 12.99
C GLU A 299 0.07 2.50 13.35
N LEU A 300 -1.05 2.71 12.65
CA LEU A 300 -2.26 1.89 12.76
C LEU A 300 -1.95 0.39 12.67
N ALA A 301 -1.19 -0.04 11.66
CA ALA A 301 -0.82 -1.45 11.49
C ALA A 301 0.05 -1.96 12.65
N LYS A 302 0.99 -1.14 13.13
CA LYS A 302 1.83 -1.46 14.28
C LYS A 302 1.01 -1.64 15.56
N ILE A 303 0.02 -0.77 15.81
CA ILE A 303 -0.84 -0.87 16.99
C ILE A 303 -1.66 -2.16 16.98
N LEU A 304 -2.22 -2.53 15.83
CA LEU A 304 -2.99 -3.77 15.68
C LEU A 304 -2.10 -5.01 15.89
N PHE A 305 -0.86 -4.97 15.38
CA PHE A 305 0.15 -6.01 15.63
C PHE A 305 0.48 -6.14 17.12
N ASP A 306 0.89 -5.05 17.75
CA ASP A 306 1.38 -5.07 19.13
C ASP A 306 0.27 -5.46 20.12
N ALA A 307 -0.98 -5.05 19.86
CA ALA A 307 -2.12 -5.40 20.71
C ALA A 307 -2.48 -6.89 20.62
N ASP A 308 -2.54 -7.48 19.42
CA ASP A 308 -2.78 -8.91 19.24
C ASP A 308 -1.63 -9.74 19.83
N TYR A 309 -0.38 -9.32 19.58
CA TYR A 309 0.80 -9.98 20.12
C TYR A 309 0.80 -10.00 21.65
N LEU A 310 0.56 -8.87 22.30
CA LEU A 310 0.52 -8.78 23.76
C LEU A 310 -0.66 -9.57 24.34
N LEU A 311 -1.83 -9.55 23.72
CA LEU A 311 -2.97 -10.37 24.13
C LEU A 311 -2.64 -11.87 24.09
N LYS A 312 -1.86 -12.31 23.09
CA LYS A 312 -1.40 -13.70 22.97
C LYS A 312 -0.45 -14.07 24.10
N LEU A 313 0.53 -13.22 24.40
CA LEU A 313 1.43 -13.41 25.57
C LEU A 313 0.65 -13.51 26.89
N MET A 314 -0.28 -12.57 27.09
CA MET A 314 -1.13 -12.51 28.29
C MET A 314 -2.13 -13.67 28.38
N SER A 315 -2.64 -14.21 27.29
CA SER A 315 -3.58 -15.34 27.35
C SER A 315 -2.84 -16.66 27.62
N LEU A 316 -1.67 -16.86 27.00
CA LEU A 316 -0.82 -18.03 27.18
C LEU A 316 -0.13 -18.04 28.55
N GLY A 317 0.15 -16.86 29.10
CA GLY A 317 0.93 -16.71 30.32
C GLY A 317 2.43 -16.90 30.10
N VAL A 318 2.95 -16.50 28.94
CA VAL A 318 4.38 -16.54 28.62
C VAL A 318 4.89 -15.21 28.07
N GLU A 319 6.19 -14.94 28.21
CA GLU A 319 6.88 -13.82 27.57
C GLU A 319 7.24 -14.14 26.11
N ALA A 320 7.93 -13.20 25.44
CA ALA A 320 8.26 -13.29 24.01
C ALA A 320 9.14 -14.49 23.62
N ASP A 321 9.85 -15.09 24.59
CA ASP A 321 10.64 -16.30 24.39
C ASP A 321 9.79 -17.59 24.36
N GLY A 322 8.49 -17.49 24.67
CA GLY A 322 7.55 -18.61 24.73
C GLY A 322 7.75 -19.55 25.93
N LYS A 323 8.69 -19.24 26.84
CA LYS A 323 9.13 -20.12 27.94
C LYS A 323 9.02 -19.46 29.31
N THR A 324 9.41 -18.19 29.41
CA THR A 324 9.36 -17.45 30.67
C THR A 324 7.91 -17.14 31.03
N PRO A 325 7.44 -17.41 32.27
CA PRO A 325 6.08 -17.08 32.67
C PRO A 325 5.80 -15.58 32.57
N PHE A 326 4.66 -15.21 31.97
CA PHE A 326 4.25 -13.82 31.86
C PHE A 326 3.98 -13.24 33.25
N LYS A 327 4.64 -12.13 33.56
CA LYS A 327 4.48 -11.42 34.84
C LYS A 327 3.41 -10.34 34.71
N TYR A 328 2.24 -10.61 35.28
CA TYR A 328 1.21 -9.58 35.43
C TYR A 328 1.56 -8.60 36.54
N PRO A 329 1.22 -7.31 36.41
CA PRO A 329 1.18 -6.38 37.51
C PRO A 329 0.37 -6.95 38.67
N LEU A 330 0.91 -6.83 39.89
CA LEU A 330 0.31 -7.41 41.10
C LEU A 330 -1.14 -6.97 41.30
N GLU A 331 -1.45 -5.70 41.01
CA GLU A 331 -2.80 -5.15 41.10
C GLU A 331 -3.79 -5.88 40.17
N LEU A 332 -3.40 -6.13 38.92
CA LEU A 332 -4.25 -6.84 37.97
C LEU A 332 -4.44 -8.30 38.38
N GLN A 333 -3.38 -8.92 38.91
CA GLN A 333 -3.43 -10.29 39.39
C GLN A 333 -4.36 -10.44 40.61
N GLN A 334 -4.27 -9.53 41.58
CA GLN A 334 -5.18 -9.47 42.75
C GLN A 334 -6.63 -9.25 42.34
N LEU A 335 -6.86 -8.49 41.28
CA LEU A 335 -8.19 -8.32 40.69
C LEU A 335 -8.67 -9.57 39.94
N GLY A 336 -7.83 -10.58 39.75
CA GLY A 336 -8.17 -11.88 39.17
C GLY A 336 -7.73 -12.07 37.72
N LEU A 337 -6.96 -11.16 37.13
CA LEU A 337 -6.39 -11.35 35.79
C LEU A 337 -5.20 -12.32 35.85
N ASN A 338 -5.33 -13.45 35.17
CA ASN A 338 -4.32 -14.50 35.09
C ASN A 338 -4.41 -15.16 33.71
N SER A 339 -3.44 -16.00 33.35
CA SER A 339 -3.44 -16.73 32.07
C SER A 339 -4.54 -17.79 32.02
N CYS A 340 -4.90 -18.24 30.81
CA CYS A 340 -5.87 -19.33 30.65
C CYS A 340 -5.37 -20.63 31.33
N THR A 341 -4.06 -20.83 31.37
CA THR A 341 -3.40 -21.98 31.99
C THR A 341 -3.46 -21.98 33.51
N SER A 342 -3.59 -20.81 34.14
CA SER A 342 -3.64 -20.66 35.61
C SER A 342 -5.06 -20.51 36.16
N MET A 343 -6.04 -20.23 35.30
CA MET A 343 -7.46 -20.12 35.66
C MET A 343 -8.20 -21.46 35.79
N GLY A 344 -7.64 -22.59 35.31
CA GLY A 344 -8.32 -23.89 35.27
C GLY A 344 -7.91 -24.90 36.35
N LYS A 345 -8.87 -25.64 36.92
CA LYS A 345 -8.65 -26.78 37.85
C LYS A 345 -8.97 -28.18 37.27
N GLN A 346 -9.30 -28.34 35.99
CA GLN A 346 -9.64 -29.66 35.40
C GLN A 346 -9.07 -29.87 33.99
N LYS A 347 -8.97 -31.17 33.63
CA LYS A 347 -8.28 -31.80 32.48
C LYS A 347 -8.13 -30.95 31.22
N GLN A 348 -6.92 -31.00 30.66
CA GLN A 348 -6.51 -30.53 29.33
C GLN A 348 -7.60 -30.76 28.26
N GLN A 349 -8.51 -29.79 28.09
CA GLN A 349 -9.30 -29.70 26.87
C GLN A 349 -8.45 -28.96 25.83
N GLN A 350 -8.06 -29.68 24.79
CA GLN A 350 -7.53 -29.10 23.56
C GLN A 350 -8.65 -28.33 22.89
N MET A 351 -8.67 -27.01 23.06
CA MET A 351 -9.51 -26.17 22.20
C MET A 351 -8.66 -25.08 21.57
N LEU A 352 -8.76 -25.00 20.24
CA LEU A 352 -8.32 -23.86 19.45
C LEU A 352 -9.29 -22.70 19.72
N CYS A 353 -9.05 -21.95 20.80
CA CYS A 353 -9.80 -20.73 21.06
C CYS A 353 -9.07 -19.53 20.47
N ARG A 354 -9.84 -18.65 19.84
CA ARG A 354 -9.42 -17.37 19.27
C ARG A 354 -9.77 -16.20 20.16
N PHE A 355 -8.83 -15.32 20.50
CA PHE A 355 -9.12 -14.10 21.25
C PHE A 355 -9.21 -12.90 20.31
N TRP A 356 -10.36 -12.24 20.28
CA TRP A 356 -10.59 -11.08 19.44
C TRP A 356 -10.79 -9.83 20.28
N LEU A 357 -9.98 -8.79 20.03
CA LEU A 357 -10.26 -7.44 20.55
C LEU A 357 -11.28 -6.77 19.65
N VAL A 358 -12.42 -6.38 20.22
CA VAL A 358 -13.53 -5.80 19.49
C VAL A 358 -14.09 -4.58 20.21
N PRO A 359 -14.63 -3.58 19.50
CA PRO A 359 -15.49 -2.57 20.13
C PRO A 359 -16.82 -3.22 20.56
N GLN A 360 -17.28 -2.95 21.79
CA GLN A 360 -18.60 -3.41 22.25
C GLN A 360 -19.69 -2.42 21.87
N GLN A 361 -19.87 -1.39 22.71
CA GLN A 361 -20.86 -0.34 22.53
C GLN A 361 -20.12 0.96 22.31
N CYS A 362 -20.39 1.58 21.16
CA CYS A 362 -19.81 2.85 20.77
C CYS A 362 -20.91 3.91 20.90
N PHE A 363 -20.62 5.02 21.57
CA PHE A 363 -21.57 6.12 21.71
C PHE A 363 -21.13 7.33 20.88
N TYR A 364 -22.09 8.15 20.47
CA TYR A 364 -21.82 9.45 19.86
C TYR A 364 -22.78 10.51 20.39
N THR A 365 -22.33 11.76 20.28
CA THR A 365 -23.15 12.95 20.54
C THR A 365 -23.22 13.78 19.26
N SER A 366 -24.43 14.19 18.85
CA SER A 366 -24.65 14.99 17.62
C SER A 366 -25.54 16.20 17.89
N ILE A 367 -24.99 17.41 17.76
CA ILE A 367 -25.72 18.67 17.97
C ILE A 367 -25.25 19.71 16.95
N ASN A 368 -26.17 20.47 16.32
CA ASN A 368 -25.84 21.59 15.43
C ASN A 368 -24.78 21.25 14.35
N ASN A 369 -24.95 20.10 13.68
CA ASN A 369 -24.03 19.53 12.69
C ASN A 369 -22.66 19.07 13.22
N LYS A 370 -22.37 19.24 14.52
CA LYS A 370 -21.17 18.70 15.16
C LYS A 370 -21.43 17.26 15.59
N TYR A 371 -20.58 16.35 15.17
CA TYR A 371 -20.63 14.93 15.50
C TYR A 371 -19.38 14.54 16.29
N MET A 372 -19.56 14.05 17.50
CA MET A 372 -18.50 13.67 18.43
C MET A 372 -18.57 12.18 18.75
N ILE A 373 -17.42 11.51 18.71
CA ILE A 373 -17.29 10.15 19.22
C ILE A 373 -17.07 10.23 20.74
N ASP A 374 -17.97 9.61 21.49
CA ASP A 374 -17.83 9.45 22.93
C ASP A 374 -16.83 8.32 23.26
N ASP A 375 -16.79 7.86 24.51
CA ASP A 375 -15.90 6.77 24.86
C ASP A 375 -16.34 5.43 24.23
N ILE A 376 -15.36 4.57 23.91
CA ILE A 376 -15.60 3.25 23.33
C ILE A 376 -15.16 2.18 24.33
N GLN A 377 -16.06 1.27 24.63
CA GLN A 377 -15.73 0.07 25.41
C GLN A 377 -15.12 -1.00 24.50
N VAL A 378 -14.04 -1.61 24.96
CA VAL A 378 -13.35 -2.69 24.25
C VAL A 378 -13.54 -3.99 25.00
N ALA A 379 -13.87 -5.06 24.27
CA ALA A 379 -13.90 -6.40 24.80
C ALA A 379 -12.84 -7.29 24.18
N CYS A 380 -12.40 -8.25 24.96
CA CYS A 380 -11.80 -9.47 24.49
C CYS A 380 -12.91 -10.52 24.35
N GLN A 381 -13.08 -11.09 23.15
CA GLN A 381 -14.00 -12.18 22.88
C GLN A 381 -13.22 -13.47 22.70
N ALA A 382 -13.57 -14.50 23.46
CA ALA A 382 -13.18 -15.87 23.15
C ALA A 382 -14.10 -16.40 22.04
N ARG A 383 -13.53 -16.87 20.92
CA ARG A 383 -14.25 -17.47 19.80
C ARG A 383 -13.69 -18.86 19.49
N GLN A 384 -14.54 -19.85 19.40
CA GLN A 384 -14.19 -21.20 18.96
C GLN A 384 -14.39 -21.31 17.45
N ILE A 385 -13.56 -22.11 16.78
CA ILE A 385 -13.75 -22.40 15.37
C ILE A 385 -14.74 -23.55 15.24
N GLU A 386 -15.86 -23.32 14.55
CA GLU A 386 -16.81 -24.36 14.18
C GLU A 386 -16.91 -24.51 12.66
N ARG A 387 -17.34 -25.69 12.20
CA ARG A 387 -17.54 -25.96 10.78
C ARG A 387 -19.04 -25.95 10.48
N VAL A 388 -19.49 -24.94 9.74
CA VAL A 388 -20.88 -24.77 9.31
C VAL A 388 -20.92 -24.81 7.78
N ASN A 389 -21.69 -25.72 7.20
CA ASN A 389 -21.84 -25.85 5.73
C ASN A 389 -20.50 -25.93 4.97
N ASN A 390 -19.55 -26.73 5.46
CA ASN A 390 -18.19 -26.85 4.92
C ASN A 390 -17.32 -25.57 4.94
N LYS A 391 -17.73 -24.53 5.67
CA LYS A 391 -16.92 -23.34 5.94
C LYS A 391 -16.56 -23.30 7.42
N LEU A 392 -15.33 -22.88 7.72
CA LEU A 392 -14.93 -22.57 9.10
C LEU A 392 -15.53 -21.22 9.48
N GLN A 393 -16.18 -21.14 10.63
CA GLN A 393 -16.76 -19.93 11.19
C GLN A 393 -16.35 -19.79 12.65
N ASP A 394 -16.19 -18.55 13.10
CA ASP A 394 -15.93 -18.24 14.50
C ASP A 394 -17.27 -18.17 15.26
N LYS A 395 -17.40 -18.97 16.31
CA LYS A 395 -18.51 -18.94 17.27
C LYS A 395 -18.05 -18.39 18.60
N ILE A 396 -18.74 -17.38 19.11
CA ILE A 396 -18.43 -16.79 20.42
C ILE A 396 -18.62 -17.86 21.51
N CYS A 397 -17.60 -18.04 22.34
CA CYS A 397 -17.68 -18.89 23.53
C CYS A 397 -18.55 -18.20 24.58
N GLN A 398 -19.48 -18.94 25.18
CA GLN A 398 -20.40 -18.46 26.22
C GLN A 398 -20.37 -19.34 27.47
N ASP A 399 -19.55 -20.39 27.49
CA ASP A 399 -19.45 -21.27 28.64
C ASP A 399 -18.66 -20.60 29.76
N VAL A 400 -19.33 -20.27 30.85
CA VAL A 400 -18.72 -19.62 32.02
C VAL A 400 -17.63 -20.46 32.69
N ASN A 401 -17.61 -21.77 32.45
CA ASN A 401 -16.61 -22.68 32.99
C ASN A 401 -15.38 -22.82 32.07
N ASP A 402 -15.45 -22.32 30.83
CA ASP A 402 -14.34 -22.34 29.88
C ASP A 402 -13.27 -21.31 30.29
N THR A 403 -12.01 -21.72 30.33
CA THR A 403 -10.92 -20.85 30.79
C THR A 403 -10.62 -19.72 29.82
N ALA A 404 -10.86 -19.91 28.52
CA ALA A 404 -10.73 -18.84 27.53
C ALA A 404 -11.87 -17.84 27.69
N TYR A 405 -13.11 -18.29 27.93
CA TYR A 405 -14.21 -17.40 28.29
C TYR A 405 -13.89 -16.60 29.57
N GLN A 406 -13.41 -17.26 30.63
CA GLN A 406 -13.06 -16.59 31.88
C GLN A 406 -11.96 -15.54 31.69
N PHE A 407 -10.89 -15.87 30.95
CA PHE A 407 -9.85 -14.92 30.60
C PHE A 407 -10.42 -13.74 29.81
N ALA A 408 -11.18 -14.00 28.76
CA ALA A 408 -11.76 -12.96 27.88
C ALA A 408 -12.74 -12.04 28.63
N ALA A 409 -13.60 -12.62 29.46
CA ALA A 409 -14.52 -11.88 30.33
C ALA A 409 -13.75 -11.03 31.34
N LYS A 410 -12.69 -11.57 31.94
CA LYS A 410 -11.88 -10.84 32.92
C LYS A 410 -11.06 -9.73 32.30
N PHE A 411 -10.47 -10.00 31.14
CA PHE A 411 -9.75 -9.01 30.34
C PHE A 411 -10.67 -7.87 29.93
N THR A 412 -11.89 -8.18 29.48
CA THR A 412 -12.93 -7.20 29.16
C THR A 412 -13.28 -6.34 30.38
N GLN A 413 -13.56 -6.97 31.52
CA GLN A 413 -13.88 -6.26 32.76
C GLN A 413 -12.77 -5.30 33.20
N LEU A 414 -11.50 -5.69 33.01
CA LEU A 414 -10.35 -4.94 33.49
C LEU A 414 -9.66 -4.11 32.40
N TYR A 415 -10.24 -4.00 31.21
CA TYR A 415 -9.58 -3.40 30.04
C TYR A 415 -8.94 -2.04 30.33
N ASP A 416 -9.70 -1.09 30.89
CA ASP A 416 -9.18 0.26 31.17
C ASP A 416 -8.09 0.26 32.26
N LYS A 417 -8.11 -0.70 33.20
CA LYS A 417 -7.02 -0.87 34.17
C LYS A 417 -5.79 -1.48 33.52
N ILE A 418 -5.97 -2.49 32.67
CA ILE A 418 -4.89 -3.12 31.88
C ILE A 418 -4.20 -2.05 31.02
N ALA A 419 -4.97 -1.15 30.39
CA ALA A 419 -4.44 -0.09 29.54
C ALA A 419 -3.55 0.92 30.28
N LYS A 420 -3.68 1.07 31.61
CA LYS A 420 -2.77 1.91 32.42
C LYS A 420 -1.38 1.29 32.56
N PHE A 421 -1.29 -0.04 32.63
CA PHE A 421 -0.02 -0.77 32.72
C PHE A 421 0.57 -1.08 31.34
N TYR A 422 -0.29 -1.24 30.34
CA TYR A 422 0.06 -1.58 28.97
C TYR A 422 -0.53 -0.53 28.02
N PRO A 423 0.16 0.59 27.78
CA PRO A 423 -0.35 1.75 27.02
C PRO A 423 -0.83 1.42 25.61
N ILE A 424 -0.39 0.30 25.03
CA ILE A 424 -0.82 -0.17 23.72
C ILE A 424 -2.34 -0.36 23.63
N PHE A 425 -2.99 -0.81 24.71
CA PHE A 425 -4.45 -0.97 24.73
C PHE A 425 -5.17 0.39 24.79
N ASN A 426 -4.55 1.42 25.39
CA ASN A 426 -5.08 2.78 25.30
C ASN A 426 -4.99 3.32 23.86
N ARG A 427 -3.86 3.12 23.17
CA ARG A 427 -3.73 3.46 21.74
C ARG A 427 -4.72 2.70 20.87
N LEU A 428 -4.98 1.42 21.17
CA LEU A 428 -5.98 0.64 20.45
C LEU A 428 -7.40 1.22 20.59
N LYS A 429 -7.76 1.68 21.79
CA LYS A 429 -9.05 2.35 22.04
C LYS A 429 -9.18 3.66 21.24
N GLN A 430 -8.12 4.45 21.14
CA GLN A 430 -8.07 5.64 20.28
C GLN A 430 -8.22 5.29 18.78
N LEU A 431 -7.59 4.20 18.33
CA LEU A 431 -7.70 3.69 16.96
C LEU A 431 -9.14 3.25 16.64
N PHE A 432 -9.84 2.57 17.56
CA PHE A 432 -11.25 2.24 17.38
C PHE A 432 -12.14 3.49 17.22
N LYS A 433 -11.83 4.57 17.94
CA LYS A 433 -12.53 5.86 17.76
C LYS A 433 -12.25 6.46 16.38
N ALA A 434 -11.01 6.35 15.88
CA ALA A 434 -10.67 6.76 14.52
C ALA A 434 -11.45 5.97 13.45
N VAL A 435 -11.58 4.65 13.63
CA VAL A 435 -12.37 3.78 12.74
C VAL A 435 -13.85 4.16 12.77
N ALA A 436 -14.41 4.37 13.96
CA ALA A 436 -15.80 4.79 14.14
C ALA A 436 -16.08 6.14 13.45
N LEU A 437 -15.24 7.15 13.70
CA LEU A 437 -15.37 8.46 13.08
C LEU A 437 -15.22 8.39 11.56
N GLY A 438 -14.18 7.71 11.06
CA GLY A 438 -13.91 7.59 9.63
C GLY A 438 -15.04 6.88 8.87
N ARG A 439 -15.62 5.82 9.44
CA ARG A 439 -16.80 5.15 8.86
C ARG A 439 -18.02 6.06 8.83
N TRP A 440 -18.27 6.77 9.92
CA TRP A 440 -19.39 7.71 9.96
C TRP A 440 -19.22 8.82 8.90
N MET A 441 -18.01 9.37 8.76
CA MET A 441 -17.67 10.36 7.73
C MET A 441 -17.89 9.82 6.32
N TYR A 442 -17.48 8.57 6.07
CA TYR A 442 -17.68 7.89 4.79
C TYR A 442 -19.17 7.71 4.44
N ILE A 443 -19.96 7.15 5.37
CA ILE A 443 -21.41 6.93 5.18
C ILE A 443 -22.16 8.26 5.01
N ASN A 444 -21.73 9.32 5.70
CA ASN A 444 -22.35 10.65 5.63
C ASN A 444 -21.80 11.54 4.50
N ASN A 445 -20.99 11.00 3.58
CA ASN A 445 -20.41 11.72 2.44
C ASN A 445 -19.66 13.00 2.84
N VAL A 446 -18.94 12.97 3.97
CA VAL A 446 -18.01 14.05 4.35
C VAL A 446 -16.83 13.99 3.39
N LYS A 447 -16.89 14.78 2.30
CA LYS A 447 -15.99 14.69 1.13
C LYS A 447 -14.51 14.85 1.48
N THR A 448 -13.75 13.76 1.47
CA THR A 448 -12.30 13.77 1.74
C THR A 448 -11.47 13.86 0.46
N ASN A 449 -10.28 14.46 0.50
CA ASN A 449 -9.32 14.38 -0.60
C ASN A 449 -8.43 13.14 -0.47
N TYR A 450 -8.81 12.05 -1.14
CA TYR A 450 -8.06 10.78 -1.14
C TYR A 450 -6.58 10.93 -1.51
N GLN A 451 -6.23 11.83 -2.45
CA GLN A 451 -4.83 12.04 -2.84
C GLN A 451 -4.02 12.73 -1.74
N GLU A 452 -4.63 13.64 -0.98
CA GLU A 452 -3.99 14.29 0.17
C GLU A 452 -3.93 13.37 1.40
N LEU A 453 -4.95 12.52 1.60
CA LEU A 453 -4.94 11.48 2.64
C LEU A 453 -3.75 10.52 2.46
N ILE A 454 -3.49 10.05 1.23
CA ILE A 454 -2.33 9.20 0.93
C ILE A 454 -1.01 9.93 1.17
N ARG A 455 -0.91 11.22 0.82
CA ARG A 455 0.30 12.03 1.05
C ARG A 455 0.60 12.21 2.53
N PHE A 456 -0.43 12.30 3.36
CA PHE A 456 -0.28 12.51 4.80
C PHE A 456 0.06 11.23 5.59
N CYS A 457 -0.39 10.07 5.12
CA CYS A 457 0.00 8.79 5.69
C CYS A 457 1.52 8.56 5.50
N LYS A 458 2.34 9.05 6.44
CA LYS A 458 3.80 8.84 6.44
C LYS A 458 4.09 7.34 6.59
N LYS A 459 4.92 6.81 5.69
CA LYS A 459 5.48 5.46 5.78
C LYS A 459 6.46 5.40 6.94
N VAL A 460 6.09 4.74 8.03
CA VAL A 460 6.99 4.38 9.13
C VAL A 460 7.76 3.14 8.71
N ASN A 461 9.01 3.33 8.30
CA ASN A 461 9.88 2.26 7.84
C ASN A 461 10.24 1.30 8.99
N ASN A 462 9.34 0.35 9.28
CA ASN A 462 9.55 -0.70 10.26
C ASN A 462 9.44 -2.02 9.52
N SER A 463 10.54 -2.42 8.87
CA SER A 463 10.73 -3.83 8.50
C SER A 463 10.37 -4.70 9.71
N PRO A 464 9.53 -5.73 9.57
CA PRO A 464 9.28 -6.64 10.68
C PRO A 464 10.62 -7.27 11.07
N LYS A 465 11.20 -6.79 12.18
CA LYS A 465 12.18 -7.56 12.96
C LYS A 465 11.49 -8.89 13.19
N ALA A 466 12.13 -9.97 12.75
CA ALA A 466 11.59 -11.33 12.75
C ALA A 466 10.61 -11.54 13.91
N ILE A 467 9.37 -11.94 13.60
CA ILE A 467 8.40 -12.34 14.61
C ILE A 467 9.10 -13.39 15.46
N PRO A 468 9.32 -13.18 16.77
CA PRO A 468 9.69 -14.27 17.65
C PRO A 468 8.58 -15.29 17.47
N ILE A 469 8.91 -16.44 16.89
CA ILE A 469 7.93 -17.52 16.83
C ILE A 469 7.61 -17.76 18.31
N LEU A 470 6.38 -17.44 18.73
CA LEU A 470 5.86 -17.81 20.04
C LEU A 470 5.73 -19.33 20.04
N LYS A 471 6.87 -20.01 20.07
CA LYS A 471 6.97 -21.44 20.27
C LYS A 471 6.73 -21.64 21.75
N TYR A 472 5.51 -22.03 22.08
CA TYR A 472 5.31 -22.79 23.31
C TYR A 472 5.94 -24.17 23.09
N GLU A 473 7.26 -24.28 23.27
CA GLU A 473 7.89 -25.57 23.56
C GLU A 473 7.53 -25.89 25.01
N LYS A 474 6.34 -26.43 25.24
CA LYS A 474 6.27 -27.43 26.29
C LYS A 474 7.15 -28.57 25.77
N VAL A 475 8.29 -28.81 26.41
CA VAL A 475 8.97 -30.11 26.34
C VAL A 475 8.05 -31.10 27.08
N GLY A 476 6.92 -31.41 26.46
CA GLY A 476 6.07 -32.52 26.83
C GLY A 476 6.51 -33.69 25.98
N GLU A 477 6.89 -34.78 26.63
CA GLU A 477 7.14 -36.06 25.97
C GLU A 477 6.08 -36.34 24.91
N GLU A 478 6.51 -36.83 23.75
CA GLU A 478 5.63 -37.18 22.64
C GLU A 478 4.43 -37.99 23.14
N SER A 479 3.25 -37.37 23.17
CA SER A 479 1.99 -38.07 23.43
C SER A 479 1.70 -38.98 22.24
N LYS A 480 2.06 -40.26 22.38
CA LYS A 480 1.74 -41.33 21.44
C LYS A 480 0.39 -41.92 21.83
N THR A 481 -0.67 -41.54 21.12
CA THR A 481 -1.99 -42.16 21.34
C THR A 481 -2.10 -43.40 20.45
N PRO A 482 -2.27 -44.62 21.00
CA PRO A 482 -2.43 -45.83 20.19
C PRO A 482 -3.75 -45.78 19.41
N ILE A 483 -3.67 -46.00 18.10
CA ILE A 483 -4.81 -46.19 17.20
C ILE A 483 -5.06 -47.69 17.13
N TYR A 484 -6.30 -48.12 17.33
CA TYR A 484 -6.66 -49.54 17.28
C TYR A 484 -7.35 -49.89 15.96
N PHE A 485 -7.16 -51.12 15.48
CA PHE A 485 -7.98 -51.67 14.40
C PHE A 485 -9.41 -51.88 14.88
N THR A 486 -10.39 -51.51 14.06
CA THR A 486 -11.76 -51.98 14.23
C THR A 486 -11.87 -53.46 13.83
N GLN A 487 -12.87 -54.17 14.35
CA GLN A 487 -13.09 -55.59 14.00
C GLN A 487 -13.32 -55.79 12.50
N SER A 488 -14.03 -54.87 11.84
CA SER A 488 -14.24 -54.90 10.38
C SER A 488 -12.94 -54.72 9.61
N GLU A 489 -12.04 -53.82 10.06
CA GLU A 489 -10.72 -53.64 9.44
C GLU A 489 -9.84 -54.88 9.61
N LYS A 490 -9.84 -55.51 10.80
CA LYS A 490 -9.10 -56.77 11.01
C LYS A 490 -9.60 -57.88 10.09
N ILE A 491 -10.92 -58.00 9.93
CA ILE A 491 -11.54 -58.98 9.03
C ILE A 491 -11.12 -58.71 7.59
N GLN A 492 -11.08 -57.44 7.17
CA GLN A 492 -10.67 -57.08 5.82
C GLN A 492 -9.20 -57.41 5.57
N VAL A 493 -8.30 -57.01 6.47
CA VAL A 493 -6.87 -57.33 6.39
C VAL A 493 -6.63 -58.84 6.38
N ALA A 494 -7.38 -59.61 7.18
CA ALA A 494 -7.31 -61.07 7.18
C ALA A 494 -7.75 -61.66 5.83
N LYS A 495 -8.83 -61.15 5.22
CA LYS A 495 -9.28 -61.59 3.89
C LYS A 495 -8.24 -61.29 2.83
N ASP A 496 -7.70 -60.07 2.82
CA ASP A 496 -6.69 -59.65 1.84
C ASP A 496 -5.43 -60.51 1.96
N HIS A 497 -4.99 -60.82 3.18
CA HIS A 497 -3.85 -61.70 3.44
C HIS A 497 -4.09 -63.14 2.95
N LEU A 498 -5.29 -63.69 3.20
CA LEU A 498 -5.65 -65.03 2.73
C LEU A 498 -5.69 -65.10 1.20
N ILE A 499 -6.24 -64.06 0.55
CA ILE A 499 -6.23 -63.93 -0.92
C ILE A 499 -4.79 -63.89 -1.45
N GLU A 500 -3.94 -63.06 -0.86
CA GLU A 500 -2.54 -62.91 -1.28
C GLU A 500 -1.75 -64.23 -1.15
N LYS A 501 -2.04 -65.02 -0.11
CA LYS A 501 -1.42 -66.34 0.13
C LYS A 501 -2.10 -67.49 -0.60
N GLY A 502 -3.16 -67.22 -1.37
CA GLY A 502 -3.89 -68.25 -2.12
C GLY A 502 -4.68 -69.22 -1.25
N HIS A 503 -5.06 -68.82 -0.04
CA HIS A 503 -5.86 -69.62 0.89
C HIS A 503 -7.36 -69.37 0.71
N PRO A 504 -8.24 -70.36 0.98
CA PRO A 504 -9.68 -70.19 0.89
C PRO A 504 -10.20 -69.21 1.96
N ILE A 505 -11.14 -68.34 1.57
CA ILE A 505 -11.74 -67.31 2.42
C ILE A 505 -12.91 -67.93 3.21
N THR A 506 -12.60 -68.79 4.18
CA THR A 506 -13.60 -69.36 5.10
C THR A 506 -13.68 -68.55 6.38
N GLN A 507 -14.84 -68.58 7.05
CA GLN A 507 -15.03 -67.84 8.30
C GLN A 507 -14.07 -68.33 9.40
N ASP A 508 -13.75 -69.63 9.43
CA ASP A 508 -12.80 -70.19 10.39
C ASP A 508 -11.37 -69.68 10.17
N LEU A 509 -10.87 -69.63 8.93
CA LEU A 509 -9.53 -69.08 8.65
C LEU A 509 -9.48 -67.58 8.91
N ILE A 510 -10.51 -66.83 8.54
CA ILE A 510 -10.61 -65.40 8.87
C ILE A 510 -10.53 -65.22 10.39
N ASN A 511 -11.30 -65.98 11.16
CA ASN A 511 -11.29 -65.90 12.62
C ASN A 511 -9.91 -66.25 13.21
N GLN A 512 -9.19 -67.20 12.61
CA GLN A 512 -7.82 -67.55 13.03
C GLN A 512 -6.82 -66.44 12.73
N VAL A 513 -6.85 -65.85 11.53
CA VAL A 513 -5.93 -64.77 11.13
C VAL A 513 -6.24 -63.48 11.89
N VAL A 514 -7.51 -63.14 12.10
CA VAL A 514 -7.94 -61.96 12.88
C VAL A 514 -7.37 -61.98 14.31
N LYS A 515 -7.27 -63.16 14.93
CA LYS A 515 -6.66 -63.33 16.26
C LYS A 515 -5.15 -63.02 16.28
N GLN A 516 -4.47 -63.11 15.14
CA GLN A 516 -3.04 -62.84 15.01
C GLN A 516 -2.75 -61.37 14.63
N ILE A 517 -3.75 -60.61 14.20
CA ILE A 517 -3.60 -59.19 13.89
C ILE A 517 -3.53 -58.40 15.20
N PRO A 518 -2.46 -57.63 15.46
CA PRO A 518 -2.35 -56.83 16.67
C PRO A 518 -3.53 -55.85 16.80
N ASP A 519 -3.96 -55.55 18.02
CA ASP A 519 -5.05 -54.57 18.24
C ASP A 519 -4.64 -53.16 17.82
N ILE A 520 -3.36 -52.82 17.94
CA ILE A 520 -2.82 -51.49 17.64
C ILE A 520 -2.41 -51.42 16.16
N LYS A 521 -3.02 -50.48 15.44
CA LYS A 521 -2.73 -50.10 14.04
C LYS A 521 -1.52 -49.17 13.92
N GLY A 522 -1.21 -48.42 14.97
CA GLY A 522 -0.08 -47.49 15.03
C GLY A 522 -0.26 -46.47 16.15
N TYR A 523 0.57 -45.42 16.16
CA TYR A 523 0.45 -44.31 17.11
C TYR A 523 0.13 -43.02 16.35
N GLN A 524 -0.90 -42.30 16.80
CA GLN A 524 -1.08 -40.91 16.41
C GLN A 524 -0.09 -40.07 17.23
N VAL A 525 0.89 -39.46 16.56
CA VAL A 525 1.80 -38.49 17.18
C VAL A 525 1.11 -37.14 17.13
N SER A 526 0.68 -36.63 18.29
CA SER A 526 0.18 -35.26 18.38
C SER A 526 1.28 -34.35 18.92
N THR A 527 1.98 -33.62 18.05
CA THR A 527 2.68 -32.39 18.47
C THR A 527 1.63 -31.32 18.71
N GLN A 528 1.06 -31.30 19.91
CA GLN A 528 0.05 -30.29 20.25
C GLN A 528 0.72 -29.02 20.70
N VAL A 529 0.91 -28.14 19.73
CA VAL A 529 1.15 -26.74 20.01
C VAL A 529 -0.19 -26.13 20.41
N GLN A 530 -0.29 -25.71 21.67
CA GLN A 530 -1.41 -24.91 22.15
C GLN A 530 -1.24 -23.49 21.59
N TYR A 531 -2.12 -23.10 20.67
CA TYR A 531 -2.16 -21.73 20.16
C TYR A 531 -3.34 -21.00 20.79
N SER A 532 -3.11 -19.81 21.34
CA SER A 532 -4.14 -18.78 21.33
C SER A 532 -4.12 -18.16 19.94
N GLN A 533 -5.12 -18.53 19.14
CA GLN A 533 -5.37 -17.86 17.86
C GLN A 533 -6.19 -16.58 18.18
N GLY A 534 -6.48 -15.67 17.24
CA GLY A 534 -7.11 -14.38 17.55
C GLY A 534 -6.57 -13.19 16.77
N GLY A 535 -7.16 -12.02 17.01
CA GLY A 535 -6.85 -10.80 16.30
C GLY A 535 -7.55 -9.55 16.84
N VAL A 536 -7.52 -8.50 16.04
CA VAL A 536 -8.27 -7.27 16.27
C VAL A 536 -9.31 -7.11 15.17
N ASP A 537 -10.57 -6.99 15.57
CA ASP A 537 -11.68 -6.67 14.68
C ASP A 537 -12.14 -5.24 14.98
N THR A 538 -11.85 -4.31 14.07
CA THR A 538 -12.17 -2.89 14.28
C THR A 538 -13.62 -2.55 13.95
N HIS A 539 -14.46 -3.54 13.65
CA HIS A 539 -15.78 -3.30 13.11
C HIS A 539 -16.78 -2.87 14.20
N CYS A 540 -17.13 -1.57 14.27
CA CYS A 540 -18.21 -1.06 15.13
C CYS A 540 -19.53 -1.02 14.33
N GLN A 541 -20.49 -1.92 14.63
CA GLN A 541 -21.80 -2.01 13.96
C GLN A 541 -22.88 -1.12 14.56
N ASN A 542 -22.73 -0.76 15.84
CA ASN A 542 -23.84 -0.29 16.67
C ASN A 542 -23.47 1.03 17.36
N MET A 543 -23.24 2.09 16.57
CA MET A 543 -23.10 3.45 17.12
C MET A 543 -24.46 3.90 17.67
N ILE A 544 -24.52 4.22 18.96
CA ILE A 544 -25.75 4.64 19.64
C ILE A 544 -25.62 6.10 20.05
N GLU A 545 -26.65 6.90 19.73
CA GLU A 545 -26.70 8.29 20.20
C GLU A 545 -26.88 8.32 21.72
N SER A 546 -26.01 9.05 22.40
CA SER A 546 -26.06 9.26 23.84
C SER A 546 -27.37 9.98 24.22
N LYS A 547 -28.28 9.28 24.92
CA LYS A 547 -29.54 9.87 25.41
C LYS A 547 -29.28 10.69 26.70
N GLN A 548 -29.36 12.03 26.62
CA GLN A 548 -29.38 13.07 27.71
C GLN A 548 -28.02 13.40 28.39
N ASP A 549 -27.69 14.62 28.88
CA ASP A 549 -28.41 15.76 29.50
C ASP A 549 -28.07 17.13 28.81
N PRO A 550 -29.07 17.94 28.39
CA PRO A 550 -28.87 19.24 27.72
C PRO A 550 -28.10 20.29 28.55
N LYS A 551 -27.86 20.06 29.85
CA LYS A 551 -27.17 21.01 30.73
C LYS A 551 -25.65 20.86 30.77
N ILE A 552 -25.09 19.74 30.32
CA ILE A 552 -23.64 19.61 30.15
C ILE A 552 -23.35 19.99 28.71
N ASN A 553 -23.00 21.25 28.48
CA ASN A 553 -22.64 21.71 27.15
C ASN A 553 -21.26 21.14 26.78
N ARG A 554 -21.23 19.85 26.38
CA ARG A 554 -20.03 19.07 26.05
C ARG A 554 -19.25 19.65 24.86
N PHE A 555 -19.82 20.61 24.16
CA PHE A 555 -19.19 21.33 23.05
C PHE A 555 -18.53 22.66 23.45
N ASN A 556 -18.75 23.15 24.68
CA ASN A 556 -18.25 24.48 25.10
C ASN A 556 -16.73 24.60 25.12
N ASN A 557 -16.02 23.48 25.28
CA ASN A 557 -14.56 23.45 25.36
C ASN A 557 -13.92 22.79 24.13
N LEU A 558 -14.68 22.65 23.03
CA LEU A 558 -14.17 22.07 21.79
C LEU A 558 -13.86 23.16 20.78
N GLU A 559 -12.61 23.16 20.29
CA GLU A 559 -12.16 24.06 19.23
C GLU A 559 -12.43 23.43 17.87
N GLU A 560 -12.96 24.21 16.93
CA GLU A 560 -13.08 23.80 15.52
C GLU A 560 -11.82 24.22 14.79
N VAL A 561 -11.13 23.24 14.20
CA VAL A 561 -9.88 23.48 13.49
C VAL A 561 -9.99 22.91 12.07
N ASP A 562 -9.58 23.73 11.09
CA ASP A 562 -9.37 23.28 9.73
C ASP A 562 -8.09 22.44 9.68
N ILE A 563 -8.24 21.16 9.35
CA ILE A 563 -7.11 20.25 9.10
C ILE A 563 -7.00 20.08 7.57
N PRO A 564 -5.78 20.05 6.98
CA PRO A 564 -5.51 20.30 5.55
C PRO A 564 -6.15 19.39 4.49
N PHE A 565 -7.17 18.59 4.80
CA PHE A 565 -7.79 17.61 3.88
C PHE A 565 -9.15 18.02 3.27
N PHE A 566 -9.67 19.22 3.58
CA PHE A 566 -11.04 19.62 3.21
C PHE A 566 -11.22 21.12 2.90
N PRO A 567 -11.04 21.61 1.66
CA PRO A 567 -11.43 22.98 1.32
C PRO A 567 -12.73 23.02 0.50
N GLN A 568 -13.89 23.17 1.16
CA GLN A 568 -15.16 23.53 0.50
C GLN A 568 -15.85 24.71 1.20
N LYS A 569 -16.49 25.58 0.41
CA LYS A 569 -17.25 26.75 0.89
C LYS A 569 -18.67 26.74 0.29
N LYS A 570 -19.63 27.35 1.00
CA LYS A 570 -21.03 27.47 0.53
C LYS A 570 -21.18 28.57 -0.51
N CYS A 571 -21.87 28.26 -1.61
CA CYS A 571 -22.37 29.27 -2.53
C CYS A 571 -23.50 30.08 -1.87
N SER A 572 -23.34 31.40 -1.82
CA SER A 572 -24.29 32.36 -1.21
C SER A 572 -25.65 32.42 -1.90
N LYS A 573 -25.72 32.05 -3.19
CA LYS A 573 -26.95 32.16 -4.00
C LYS A 573 -27.76 30.86 -4.09
N CYS A 574 -27.11 29.71 -4.19
CA CYS A 574 -27.81 28.41 -4.32
C CYS A 574 -27.61 27.47 -3.12
N ASN A 575 -26.86 27.90 -2.10
CA ASN A 575 -26.55 27.14 -0.88
C ASN A 575 -25.89 25.77 -1.09
N ARG A 576 -25.39 25.46 -2.29
CA ARG A 576 -24.63 24.25 -2.58
C ARG A 576 -23.19 24.36 -2.07
N MET A 577 -22.68 23.28 -1.51
CA MET A 577 -21.26 23.14 -1.12
C MET A 577 -20.42 22.88 -2.37
N ILE A 578 -19.49 23.78 -2.65
CA ILE A 578 -18.60 23.69 -3.79
C ILE A 578 -17.16 23.96 -3.36
N GLU A 579 -16.21 23.49 -4.17
CA GLU A 579 -14.79 23.71 -3.90
C GLU A 579 -14.52 25.22 -3.85
N SER A 580 -13.72 25.67 -2.88
CA SER A 580 -13.55 27.10 -2.59
C SER A 580 -12.98 27.90 -3.78
N HIS A 581 -12.30 27.23 -4.71
CA HIS A 581 -11.78 27.82 -5.95
C HIS A 581 -12.83 27.89 -7.09
N LEU A 582 -14.01 27.28 -6.91
CA LEU A 582 -15.14 27.35 -7.85
C LEU A 582 -16.16 28.45 -7.47
N LEU A 583 -15.86 29.22 -6.42
CA LEU A 583 -16.63 30.39 -6.00
C LEU A 583 -16.04 31.65 -6.63
N ASN A 584 -16.90 32.51 -7.17
CA ASN A 584 -16.51 33.87 -7.51
C ASN A 584 -16.21 34.63 -6.20
N LEU A 585 -14.96 35.06 -6.06
CA LEU A 585 -14.37 35.57 -4.82
C LEU A 585 -15.10 36.80 -4.28
N ASP A 586 -15.65 37.64 -5.15
CA ASP A 586 -16.27 38.91 -4.76
C ASP A 586 -17.75 38.76 -4.37
N GLN A 587 -18.41 37.67 -4.77
CA GLN A 587 -19.85 37.47 -4.57
C GLN A 587 -20.21 36.20 -3.78
N ASN A 588 -19.23 35.33 -3.50
CA ASN A 588 -19.45 34.00 -2.93
C ASN A 588 -20.46 33.15 -3.74
N GLN A 589 -20.62 33.40 -5.04
CA GLN A 589 -21.56 32.66 -5.91
C GLN A 589 -20.84 31.63 -6.77
N CYS A 590 -21.48 30.50 -7.07
CA CYS A 590 -20.92 29.49 -7.96
C CYS A 590 -21.03 29.91 -9.44
N SER A 591 -20.14 29.37 -10.27
CA SER A 591 -20.00 29.63 -11.72
C SER A 591 -21.24 29.43 -12.59
N ILE A 592 -22.35 28.94 -12.03
CA ILE A 592 -23.65 28.80 -12.70
C ILE A 592 -24.40 30.15 -12.79
N HIS A 593 -23.89 31.22 -12.16
CA HIS A 593 -24.63 32.48 -11.96
C HIS A 593 -23.96 33.77 -12.47
N SER A 594 -22.93 33.72 -13.35
CA SER A 594 -22.23 34.92 -13.84
C SER A 594 -21.94 34.93 -15.35
N ASP A 595 -22.03 36.12 -15.96
CA ASP A 595 -21.82 36.49 -17.38
C ASP A 595 -20.41 36.14 -17.91
N TYR A 596 -20.31 35.84 -19.21
CA TYR A 596 -19.07 35.35 -19.87
C TYR A 596 -18.31 36.47 -20.58
N THR A 597 -17.03 36.26 -20.92
CA THR A 597 -16.23 37.20 -21.72
C THR A 597 -16.05 36.66 -23.14
N CYS A 598 -16.27 37.51 -24.15
CA CYS A 598 -16.10 37.18 -25.56
C CYS A 598 -14.63 36.89 -25.87
N TYR A 599 -14.34 35.74 -26.48
CA TYR A 599 -12.96 35.32 -26.71
C TYR A 599 -12.17 36.21 -27.68
N LEU A 600 -12.84 36.79 -28.69
CA LEU A 600 -12.14 37.54 -29.73
C LEU A 600 -11.85 38.99 -29.33
N CYS A 601 -12.86 39.71 -28.86
CA CYS A 601 -12.72 41.12 -28.47
C CYS A 601 -12.43 41.33 -26.99
N LEU A 602 -12.57 40.28 -26.16
CA LEU A 602 -12.37 40.31 -24.70
C LEU A 602 -13.38 41.20 -23.94
N ASP A 603 -14.45 41.65 -24.59
CA ASP A 603 -15.56 42.36 -23.94
C ASP A 603 -16.54 41.38 -23.28
N LEU A 604 -17.27 41.86 -22.27
CA LEU A 604 -18.29 41.07 -21.56
C LEU A 604 -19.47 40.74 -22.48
N ILE A 605 -19.88 39.47 -22.47
CA ILE A 605 -21.14 38.98 -23.03
C ILE A 605 -22.16 39.06 -21.91
N THR A 606 -23.02 40.06 -22.02
CA THR A 606 -24.05 40.38 -21.04
C THR A 606 -25.39 39.77 -21.45
N ASN A 607 -26.39 39.90 -20.58
CA ASN A 607 -27.75 39.47 -20.90
C ASN A 607 -28.45 40.32 -21.98
N GLU A 608 -27.81 41.40 -22.44
CA GLU A 608 -28.29 42.26 -23.54
C GLU A 608 -27.79 41.80 -24.92
N ASP A 609 -26.80 40.90 -24.97
CA ASP A 609 -26.23 40.38 -26.22
C ASP A 609 -27.16 39.39 -26.91
N LEU A 610 -27.64 39.77 -28.09
CA LEU A 610 -28.54 38.95 -28.89
C LEU A 610 -27.78 37.74 -29.48
N ASN A 611 -27.96 36.59 -28.84
CA ASN A 611 -27.63 35.25 -29.37
C ASN A 611 -26.12 34.93 -29.46
N PRO A 612 -25.36 34.97 -28.33
CA PRO A 612 -23.93 34.65 -28.32
C PRO A 612 -23.64 33.22 -28.76
N LYS A 613 -22.47 33.00 -29.37
CA LYS A 613 -22.10 31.71 -29.98
C LYS A 613 -20.95 31.05 -29.27
N GLY A 614 -21.11 29.77 -28.97
CA GLY A 614 -20.07 28.94 -28.38
C GLY A 614 -19.35 28.10 -29.43
N CYS A 615 -18.03 28.10 -29.42
CA CYS A 615 -17.19 27.31 -30.31
C CYS A 615 -16.15 26.54 -29.49
N VAL A 616 -15.72 25.37 -29.96
CA VAL A 616 -14.66 24.60 -29.30
C VAL A 616 -13.39 24.69 -30.14
N ILE A 617 -12.33 25.27 -29.57
CA ILE A 617 -11.03 25.44 -30.20
C ILE A 617 -10.01 24.71 -29.32
N ASN A 618 -9.21 23.80 -29.88
CA ASN A 618 -8.20 23.04 -29.15
C ASN A 618 -8.71 22.37 -27.86
N ASN A 619 -9.91 21.80 -27.90
CA ASN A 619 -10.60 21.15 -26.77
C ASN A 619 -11.05 22.07 -25.62
N TYR A 620 -11.02 23.40 -25.83
CA TYR A 620 -11.58 24.38 -24.90
C TYR A 620 -12.79 25.06 -25.53
N ARG A 621 -13.86 25.22 -24.75
CA ARG A 621 -15.11 25.87 -25.20
C ARG A 621 -15.02 27.36 -24.93
N TYR A 622 -15.07 28.15 -25.99
CA TYR A 622 -15.04 29.61 -25.99
C TYR A 622 -16.40 30.16 -26.37
N ILE A 623 -16.72 31.35 -25.88
CA ILE A 623 -17.99 32.04 -26.17
C ILE A 623 -17.65 33.38 -26.82
N PHE A 624 -18.41 33.75 -27.84
CA PHE A 624 -18.21 34.94 -28.66
C PHE A 624 -19.50 35.76 -28.74
N HIS A 625 -19.37 37.08 -28.91
CA HIS A 625 -20.43 37.87 -29.53
C HIS A 625 -20.74 37.31 -30.92
N GLN A 626 -21.99 37.39 -31.34
CA GLN A 626 -22.42 36.84 -32.65
C GLN A 626 -21.62 37.45 -33.81
N SER A 627 -21.32 38.75 -33.76
CA SER A 627 -20.52 39.45 -34.77
C SER A 627 -19.07 38.95 -34.80
N CYS A 628 -18.42 38.87 -33.63
CA CYS A 628 -17.06 38.36 -33.50
C CYS A 628 -16.93 36.90 -33.94
N TYR A 629 -17.97 36.08 -33.72
CA TYR A 629 -17.97 34.71 -34.18
C TYR A 629 -17.96 34.62 -35.72
N ASN A 630 -18.73 35.47 -36.39
CA ASN A 630 -18.78 35.49 -37.85
C ASN A 630 -17.43 35.93 -38.44
N GLU A 631 -16.81 36.98 -37.89
CA GLU A 631 -15.48 37.45 -38.29
C GLU A 631 -14.40 36.37 -38.11
N TYR A 632 -14.45 35.63 -37.00
CA TYR A 632 -13.58 34.48 -36.76
C TYR A 632 -13.78 33.37 -37.79
N GLN A 633 -15.02 33.07 -38.20
CA GLN A 633 -15.31 32.08 -39.24
C GLN A 633 -14.78 32.53 -40.60
N ASP A 634 -14.91 33.81 -40.96
CA ASP A 634 -14.40 34.35 -42.22
C ASP A 634 -12.87 34.28 -42.29
N ILE A 635 -12.16 34.59 -41.19
CA ILE A 635 -10.69 34.47 -41.10
C ILE A 635 -10.24 33.01 -41.31
N ILE A 636 -10.96 32.05 -40.72
CA ILE A 636 -10.62 30.63 -40.85
C ILE A 636 -10.90 30.11 -42.25
N ASN A 637 -11.99 30.55 -42.87
CA ASN A 637 -12.37 30.10 -44.21
C ASN A 637 -11.52 30.76 -45.31
N CYS A 638 -11.05 32.01 -45.12
CA CYS A 638 -10.13 32.67 -46.06
C CYS A 638 -8.72 32.05 -46.11
N LYS A 639 -8.29 31.32 -45.06
CA LYS A 639 -6.97 30.65 -45.02
C LYS A 639 -6.85 29.40 -45.91
N GLN A 640 -7.89 29.00 -46.64
CA GLN A 640 -7.84 27.83 -47.53
C GLN A 640 -7.30 28.11 -48.95
N ASP A 641 -7.14 29.37 -49.37
CA ASP A 641 -6.88 29.70 -50.79
C ASP A 641 -5.57 30.44 -51.13
N ASN A 642 -4.65 30.71 -50.21
CA ASN A 642 -3.31 31.18 -50.60
C ASN A 642 -2.20 30.68 -49.66
N ASP A 643 -1.34 29.83 -50.22
CA ASP A 643 0.02 29.56 -49.77
C ASP A 643 0.86 30.83 -49.92
N ASP A 644 1.34 31.37 -48.80
CA ASP A 644 2.74 31.73 -48.52
C ASP A 644 2.81 32.77 -47.41
N ASP A 645 3.81 32.56 -46.55
CA ASP A 645 4.30 33.42 -45.47
C ASP A 645 3.47 33.60 -44.17
N ILE A 646 4.01 32.93 -43.15
CA ILE A 646 4.27 33.43 -41.78
C ILE A 646 3.10 33.43 -40.75
N TYR A 647 3.40 32.69 -39.66
CA TYR A 647 2.84 32.59 -38.30
C TYR A 647 1.49 31.89 -38.05
#